data_AF-A0A1G8BTV0-F1
#
_entry.id   AF-A0A1G8BTV0-F1
#
_cell.length_a   1.000
_cell.length_b   1.000
_cell.length_c   1.000
_cell.angle_alpha   90.00
_cell.angle_beta   90.00
_cell.angle_gamma   90.00
#
_symmetry.space_group_name_H-M   'P 1'
#
loop_
_entity.id
_entity.type
_entity.pdbx_description
1 polymer ?
#
loop_
_entity_poly.entity_id
_entity_poly.type
_entity_poly.pdbx_seq_one_letter_code
_entity_poly.pdbx_strand_id
1 'polypeptide(L)'
;MEIPLTQRLSFKQAGLTVLVAFILGTLLSLVQIGLDYASEDAAINREIHALMDISHNPAARIAYNIDAELAQELVAGLQRSPAVIGARIVDGDGETLADTTQAPAHSRYRVFSDFLFGDSRHFETRLSVEHAPDEQLGTLQLDIDTYAFGSNFLKRSLLTLINGFIRSLLLSAILLVLFYFMLTKPLNQVIQALSNRDLRTPDRTRLPYPPGHEHDEIGVLVDVANRQFASIATEIEQRRNAEDRLTDYLGELEAIVSARTVELKAANSRLSRSNLELEQARHDALATAQARSIFLANMSHEIRTPLNGLLGMLALSLEGPLGSEQRQQLSIAHDSGKVLVDLLNDILDLSKFEAGQLQLEQIAFDLGALVEGTASLLSQNALPEVELTCLINPGLPAQVLGDPTRVRQIISNLLSNALKFTRQGRVDIRLDAGQEQVRIEVCDTGIGIADDAQARIFQPFRQAGADITRQFGGTGLGLALTRRLCEAMQGQLQLHSVAGSGSRFTATLPLPSLQPAPTLPRLAGRVLAICAADTGLAELLPALVGSWGLAYRRLDSAEQVGEVDADVLISDCPSCMKHLRQYTAAPIILVTAYGSFLDNAQATALAPLEQVARPLTRQHLLQALGHALQQPSEPPADAQATPAAPRKPGRVLLVEDNPVNQLVAKGMLSKQGLYVALANNGEQALQRLQEETVDLVLMDCNMPVMDGYEATRRIRDNPAWQHLPIIALTANALSEERERCLAAGMSDYLAKPFRGEELLGLLDKWLPA
;
A
#
# COMPACT_ATOMS: atom_id res chain seq x y z
N MET A 1 -49.66 18.06 -45.89
CA MET A 1 -50.84 17.58 -45.13
C MET A 1 -52.09 18.09 -45.86
N GLU A 2 -52.79 17.26 -46.62
CA GLU A 2 -53.95 17.69 -47.41
C GLU A 2 -55.22 17.57 -46.58
N ILE A 3 -55.57 18.65 -45.88
CA ILE A 3 -56.88 18.73 -45.22
C ILE A 3 -57.93 18.84 -46.34
N PRO A 4 -58.87 17.88 -46.45
CA PRO A 4 -59.91 17.91 -47.47
C PRO A 4 -60.73 19.18 -47.33
N LEU A 5 -61.18 19.73 -48.46
CA LEU A 5 -61.82 21.05 -48.55
C LEU A 5 -62.94 21.24 -47.53
N THR A 6 -63.76 20.20 -47.30
CA THR A 6 -64.88 20.19 -46.35
C THR A 6 -64.48 20.31 -44.88
N GLN A 7 -63.25 19.97 -44.53
CA GLN A 7 -62.75 20.03 -43.16
C GLN A 7 -62.06 21.37 -42.85
N ARG A 8 -61.79 22.20 -43.86
CA ARG A 8 -61.15 23.51 -43.68
C ARG A 8 -62.10 24.48 -42.99
N LEU A 9 -61.61 25.17 -41.96
CA LEU A 9 -62.41 26.13 -41.20
C LEU A 9 -62.97 27.24 -42.09
N SER A 10 -62.17 27.76 -43.01
CA SER A 10 -62.59 28.79 -43.98
C SER A 10 -63.74 28.31 -44.88
N PHE A 11 -63.74 27.04 -45.28
CA PHE A 11 -64.80 26.43 -46.07
C PHE A 11 -66.07 26.20 -45.24
N LYS A 12 -65.93 25.75 -43.98
CA LYS A 12 -67.07 25.58 -43.07
C LYS A 12 -67.77 26.92 -42.77
N GLN A 13 -67.01 27.98 -42.52
CA GLN A 13 -67.56 29.31 -42.28
C GLN A 13 -68.24 29.88 -43.54
N ALA A 14 -67.60 29.78 -44.71
CA ALA A 14 -68.21 30.20 -45.97
C ALA A 14 -69.51 29.41 -46.27
N GLY A 15 -69.51 28.09 -46.04
CA GLY A 15 -70.68 27.24 -46.22
C GLY A 15 -71.84 27.60 -45.27
N LEU A 16 -71.54 27.95 -44.01
CA LEU A 16 -72.55 28.39 -43.04
C LEU A 16 -73.20 29.71 -43.48
N THR A 17 -72.40 30.69 -43.91
CA THR A 17 -72.91 31.99 -44.39
C THR A 17 -73.81 31.82 -45.61
N VAL A 18 -73.43 30.93 -46.54
CA VAL A 18 -74.24 30.59 -47.72
C VAL A 18 -75.56 29.92 -47.32
N LEU A 19 -75.54 28.98 -46.37
CA LEU A 19 -76.73 28.32 -45.86
C LEU A 19 -77.71 29.31 -45.22
N VAL A 20 -77.21 30.24 -44.41
CA VAL A 20 -78.03 31.29 -43.78
C VAL A 20 -78.69 32.19 -44.84
N ALA A 21 -77.94 32.61 -45.86
CA ALA A 21 -78.48 33.42 -46.96
C ALA A 21 -79.60 32.70 -47.71
N PHE A 22 -79.44 31.40 -47.96
CA PHE A 22 -80.45 30.57 -48.61
C PHE A 22 -81.74 30.43 -47.78
N ILE A 23 -81.60 30.11 -46.48
CA ILE A 23 -82.75 30.00 -45.56
C ILE A 23 -83.53 31.32 -45.51
N LEU A 24 -82.84 32.46 -45.39
CA LEU A 24 -83.48 33.77 -45.36
C LEU A 24 -84.24 34.07 -46.66
N GLY A 25 -83.67 33.72 -47.81
CA GLY A 25 -84.32 33.86 -49.12
C GLY A 25 -85.62 33.03 -49.23
N THR A 26 -85.60 31.78 -48.76
CA THR A 26 -86.80 30.93 -48.74
C THR A 26 -87.90 31.45 -47.82
N LEU A 27 -87.54 32.00 -46.66
CA LEU A 27 -88.48 32.59 -45.71
C LEU A 27 -89.22 33.79 -46.34
N LEU A 28 -88.48 34.66 -47.02
CA LEU A 28 -89.05 35.83 -47.70
C LEU A 28 -90.06 35.44 -48.79
N SER A 29 -89.79 34.37 -49.56
CA SER A 29 -90.73 33.87 -50.56
C SER A 29 -92.02 33.30 -49.96
N LEU A 30 -91.95 32.64 -48.81
CA LEU A 30 -93.13 32.14 -48.09
C LEU A 30 -94.00 33.30 -47.57
N VAL A 31 -93.38 34.35 -47.03
CA VAL A 31 -94.11 35.55 -46.59
C VAL A 31 -94.85 36.20 -47.77
N GLN A 32 -94.21 36.29 -48.93
CA GLN A 32 -94.84 36.83 -50.14
C GLN A 32 -96.07 36.02 -50.59
N ILE A 33 -95.97 34.69 -50.59
CA ILE A 33 -97.10 33.81 -50.93
C ILE A 33 -98.28 34.00 -49.95
N GLY A 34 -97.99 34.19 -48.66
CA GLY A 34 -99.01 34.47 -47.66
C GLY A 34 -99.76 35.79 -47.90
N LEU A 35 -99.05 36.84 -48.35
CA LEU A 35 -99.67 38.11 -48.73
C LEU A 35 -100.54 37.97 -49.99
N ASP A 36 -100.06 37.22 -51.00
CA ASP A 36 -100.81 36.96 -52.23
C ASP A 36 -102.12 36.20 -51.94
N TYR A 37 -102.11 35.27 -50.98
CA TYR A 37 -103.31 34.52 -50.57
C TYR A 37 -104.37 35.45 -49.99
N ALA A 38 -103.99 36.29 -49.02
CA ALA A 38 -104.92 37.23 -48.39
C ALA A 38 -105.52 38.22 -49.39
N SER A 39 -104.73 38.65 -50.38
CA SER A 39 -105.20 39.53 -51.45
C SER A 39 -106.24 38.84 -52.35
N GLU A 40 -106.00 37.59 -52.74
CA GLU A 40 -106.91 36.85 -53.62
C GLU A 40 -108.23 36.48 -52.93
N ASP A 41 -108.18 36.05 -51.66
CA ASP A 41 -109.38 35.71 -50.88
C ASP A 41 -110.34 36.90 -50.77
N ALA A 42 -109.79 38.09 -50.52
CA ALA A 42 -110.57 39.31 -50.46
C ALA A 42 -111.10 39.75 -51.84
N ALA A 43 -110.44 39.37 -52.94
CA ALA A 43 -110.90 39.69 -54.30
C ALA A 43 -112.18 38.92 -54.66
N ILE A 44 -112.27 37.64 -54.28
CA ILE A 44 -113.45 36.79 -54.52
C ILE A 44 -114.72 37.49 -54.02
N ASN A 45 -114.74 37.90 -52.75
CA ASN A 45 -115.93 38.51 -52.15
C ASN A 45 -116.29 39.84 -52.85
N ARG A 46 -115.31 40.67 -53.20
CA ARG A 46 -115.55 41.96 -53.86
C ARG A 46 -116.16 41.79 -55.25
N GLU A 47 -115.64 40.86 -56.04
CA GLU A 47 -116.08 40.65 -57.43
C GLU A 47 -117.51 40.11 -57.49
N ILE A 48 -117.88 39.22 -56.57
CA ILE A 48 -119.23 38.68 -56.48
C ILE A 48 -120.24 39.71 -55.97
N HIS A 49 -119.90 40.49 -54.94
CA HIS A 49 -120.79 41.59 -54.50
C HIS A 49 -121.04 42.60 -55.62
N ALA A 50 -120.01 42.96 -56.40
CA ALA A 50 -120.19 43.84 -57.56
C ALA A 50 -121.14 43.25 -58.61
N LEU A 51 -121.07 41.93 -58.87
CA LEU A 51 -121.98 41.23 -59.77
C LEU A 51 -123.43 41.29 -59.26
N MET A 52 -123.64 41.08 -57.97
CA MET A 52 -124.96 41.17 -57.33
C MET A 52 -125.55 42.58 -57.41
N ASP A 53 -124.75 43.61 -57.15
CA ASP A 53 -125.19 45.01 -57.18
C ASP A 53 -125.64 45.43 -58.59
N ILE A 54 -124.90 45.02 -59.64
CA ILE A 54 -125.25 45.31 -61.03
C ILE A 54 -126.57 44.62 -61.42
N SER A 55 -126.78 43.39 -60.96
CA SER A 55 -127.98 42.60 -61.26
C SER A 55 -129.17 42.89 -60.36
N HIS A 56 -128.99 43.64 -59.27
CA HIS A 56 -130.03 43.92 -58.28
C HIS A 56 -131.25 44.61 -58.89
N ASN A 57 -131.05 45.74 -59.59
CA ASN A 57 -132.16 46.54 -60.12
C ASN A 57 -132.98 45.79 -61.19
N PRO A 58 -132.35 45.11 -62.18
CA PRO A 58 -133.06 44.22 -63.08
C PRO A 58 -133.84 43.13 -62.33
N ALA A 59 -133.20 42.44 -61.39
CA ALA A 59 -133.83 41.36 -60.62
C ALA A 59 -135.02 41.86 -59.79
N ALA A 60 -134.90 43.02 -59.13
CA ALA A 60 -135.95 43.59 -58.31
C ALA A 60 -137.18 43.98 -59.13
N ARG A 61 -136.99 44.55 -60.33
CA ARG A 61 -138.09 44.86 -61.24
C ARG A 61 -138.80 43.61 -61.75
N ILE A 62 -138.03 42.57 -62.04
CA ILE A 62 -138.56 41.28 -62.47
C ILE A 62 -139.38 40.63 -61.35
N ALA A 63 -138.86 40.66 -60.11
CA ALA A 63 -139.56 40.14 -58.94
C ALA A 63 -140.86 40.91 -58.66
N TYR A 64 -140.84 42.25 -58.75
CA TYR A 64 -142.05 43.08 -58.58
C TYR A 64 -143.17 42.72 -59.57
N ASN A 65 -142.81 42.48 -60.83
CA ASN A 65 -143.77 42.14 -61.88
C ASN A 65 -144.10 40.64 -61.93
N ILE A 66 -143.42 39.80 -61.14
CA ILE A 66 -143.55 38.34 -61.13
C ILE A 66 -143.38 37.77 -62.56
N ASP A 67 -142.38 38.29 -63.30
CA ASP A 67 -142.12 37.88 -64.67
C ASP A 67 -141.09 36.73 -64.72
N ALA A 68 -141.60 35.50 -64.77
CA ALA A 68 -140.76 34.30 -64.79
C ALA A 68 -139.89 34.20 -66.05
N GLU A 69 -140.32 34.74 -67.20
CA GLU A 69 -139.58 34.62 -68.46
C GLU A 69 -138.35 35.54 -68.44
N LEU A 70 -138.52 36.80 -68.00
CA LEU A 70 -137.42 37.73 -67.77
C LEU A 70 -136.50 37.28 -66.62
N ALA A 71 -137.05 36.68 -65.55
CA ALA A 71 -136.26 36.10 -64.46
C ALA A 71 -135.30 35.02 -64.97
N GLN A 72 -135.79 34.16 -65.85
CA GLN A 72 -134.99 33.10 -66.45
C GLN A 72 -133.88 33.67 -67.35
N GLU A 73 -134.15 34.72 -68.13
CA GLU A 73 -133.11 35.39 -68.93
C GLU A 73 -132.00 36.01 -68.07
N LEU A 74 -132.35 36.68 -66.95
CA LEU A 74 -131.35 37.30 -66.08
C LEU A 74 -130.48 36.26 -65.37
N VAL A 75 -131.11 35.21 -64.83
CA VAL A 75 -130.42 34.09 -64.16
C VAL A 75 -129.52 33.34 -65.16
N ALA A 76 -129.98 33.08 -66.38
CA ALA A 76 -129.16 32.51 -67.45
C ALA A 76 -128.01 33.45 -67.89
N GLY A 77 -128.23 34.77 -67.83
CA GLY A 77 -127.20 35.78 -68.06
C GLY A 77 -126.09 35.74 -67.00
N LEU A 78 -126.47 35.63 -65.73
CA LEU A 78 -125.53 35.50 -64.60
C LEU A 78 -124.70 34.21 -64.67
N GLN A 79 -125.29 33.13 -65.16
CA GLN A 79 -124.60 31.85 -65.39
C GLN A 79 -123.50 31.93 -66.47
N ARG A 80 -123.50 32.96 -67.35
CA ARG A 80 -122.38 33.15 -68.28
C ARG A 80 -121.08 33.53 -67.57
N SER A 81 -121.14 33.99 -66.32
CA SER A 81 -119.95 34.18 -65.49
C SER A 81 -119.40 32.83 -65.05
N PRO A 82 -118.13 32.50 -65.37
CA PRO A 82 -117.57 31.17 -65.11
C PRO A 82 -117.44 30.83 -63.62
N ALA A 83 -117.61 31.81 -62.72
CA ALA A 83 -117.60 31.61 -61.28
C ALA A 83 -118.98 31.24 -60.71
N VAL A 84 -120.08 31.56 -61.40
CA VAL A 84 -121.45 31.33 -60.90
C VAL A 84 -121.88 29.92 -61.27
N ILE A 85 -122.05 29.07 -60.27
CA ILE A 85 -122.54 27.68 -60.42
C ILE A 85 -124.02 27.55 -60.10
N GLY A 86 -124.60 28.49 -59.37
CA GLY A 86 -126.03 28.54 -59.11
C GLY A 86 -126.51 29.98 -59.07
N ALA A 87 -127.67 30.25 -59.64
CA ALA A 87 -128.31 31.54 -59.53
C ALA A 87 -129.82 31.35 -59.44
N ARG A 88 -130.45 32.02 -58.46
CA ARG A 88 -131.88 31.90 -58.21
C ARG A 88 -132.48 33.25 -57.87
N ILE A 89 -133.65 33.54 -58.44
CA ILE A 89 -134.48 34.67 -58.05
C ILE A 89 -135.76 34.13 -57.42
N VAL A 90 -136.05 34.57 -56.21
CA VAL A 90 -137.23 34.22 -55.43
C VAL A 90 -138.04 35.49 -55.21
N ASP A 91 -139.37 35.40 -55.26
CA ASP A 91 -140.27 36.53 -55.02
C ASP A 91 -140.52 36.80 -53.52
N GLY A 92 -141.40 37.77 -53.22
CA GLY A 92 -141.74 38.20 -51.85
C GLY A 92 -142.56 37.18 -51.05
N ASP A 93 -143.22 36.23 -51.72
CA ASP A 93 -143.97 35.14 -51.10
C ASP A 93 -143.10 33.88 -50.89
N GLY A 94 -141.86 33.91 -51.41
CA GLY A 94 -140.89 32.83 -51.28
C GLY A 94 -140.94 31.80 -52.41
N GLU A 95 -141.70 32.07 -53.48
CA GLU A 95 -141.78 31.20 -54.64
C GLU A 95 -140.64 31.50 -55.63
N THR A 96 -140.12 30.45 -56.26
CA THR A 96 -138.97 30.57 -57.15
C THR A 96 -139.42 31.00 -58.54
N LEU A 97 -139.01 32.21 -58.94
CA LEU A 97 -139.33 32.74 -60.26
C LEU A 97 -138.44 32.13 -61.34
N ALA A 98 -137.15 31.97 -61.03
CA ALA A 98 -136.16 31.38 -61.91
C ALA A 98 -135.03 30.75 -61.10
N ASP A 99 -134.55 29.61 -61.57
CA ASP A 99 -133.41 28.89 -61.00
C ASP A 99 -132.56 28.33 -62.14
N THR A 100 -131.24 28.47 -62.02
CA THR A 100 -130.28 27.72 -62.81
C THR A 100 -129.17 27.18 -61.92
N THR A 101 -128.73 25.98 -62.25
CA THR A 101 -127.59 25.33 -61.60
C THR A 101 -126.69 24.66 -62.63
N GLN A 102 -125.39 24.73 -62.39
CA GLN A 102 -124.34 24.17 -63.23
C GLN A 102 -123.38 23.32 -62.39
N ALA A 103 -122.89 22.23 -63.00
CA ALA A 103 -121.87 21.41 -62.38
C ALA A 103 -120.58 22.23 -62.17
N PRO A 104 -119.97 22.19 -60.97
CA PRO A 104 -118.77 22.94 -60.69
C PRO A 104 -117.57 22.38 -61.46
N ALA A 105 -116.51 23.17 -61.61
CA ALA A 105 -115.39 22.82 -62.48
C ALA A 105 -114.57 21.63 -61.93
N HIS A 106 -114.24 20.65 -62.80
CA HIS A 106 -113.44 19.49 -62.43
C HIS A 106 -111.93 19.73 -62.69
N SER A 107 -111.09 19.53 -61.67
CA SER A 107 -109.62 19.56 -61.80
C SER A 107 -108.90 18.73 -60.73
N ARG A 108 -107.77 18.14 -61.07
CA ARG A 108 -106.91 17.37 -60.13
C ARG A 108 -106.34 18.21 -58.99
N TYR A 109 -106.18 19.52 -59.19
CA TYR A 109 -105.61 20.42 -58.19
C TYR A 109 -106.68 21.16 -57.37
N ARG A 110 -107.95 20.79 -57.56
CA ARG A 110 -109.07 21.41 -56.86
C ARG A 110 -108.95 21.26 -55.34
N VAL A 111 -108.54 20.08 -54.86
CA VAL A 111 -108.33 19.81 -53.42
C VAL A 111 -107.48 20.87 -52.71
N PHE A 112 -106.45 21.41 -53.38
CA PHE A 112 -105.60 22.45 -52.79
C PHE A 112 -106.25 23.83 -52.79
N SER A 113 -107.03 24.15 -53.82
CA SER A 113 -107.80 25.39 -53.91
C SER A 113 -108.93 25.38 -52.87
N ASP A 114 -109.67 24.28 -52.81
CA ASP A 114 -110.79 24.04 -51.92
C ASP A 114 -110.35 24.09 -50.45
N PHE A 115 -109.18 23.51 -50.13
CA PHE A 115 -108.58 23.63 -48.80
C PHE A 115 -108.27 25.08 -48.39
N LEU A 116 -107.89 25.92 -49.36
CA LEU A 116 -107.52 27.31 -49.10
C LEU A 116 -108.71 28.27 -49.11
N PHE A 117 -109.66 28.11 -50.04
CA PHE A 117 -110.73 29.09 -50.29
C PHE A 117 -112.15 28.55 -49.99
N GLY A 118 -112.29 27.26 -49.65
CA GLY A 118 -113.57 26.52 -49.51
C GLY A 118 -114.11 26.01 -50.85
N ASP A 119 -114.95 24.98 -50.88
CA ASP A 119 -115.41 24.32 -52.13
C ASP A 119 -116.37 25.19 -52.98
N SER A 120 -117.18 26.01 -52.31
CA SER A 120 -118.10 26.99 -52.91
C SER A 120 -118.47 28.05 -51.88
N ARG A 121 -119.00 29.19 -52.33
CA ARG A 121 -119.52 30.26 -51.46
C ARG A 121 -120.92 30.66 -51.90
N HIS A 122 -121.83 30.74 -50.94
CA HIS A 122 -123.20 31.18 -51.15
C HIS A 122 -123.35 32.66 -50.80
N PHE A 123 -124.00 33.41 -51.67
CA PHE A 123 -124.30 34.83 -51.48
C PHE A 123 -125.78 35.10 -51.74
N GLU A 124 -126.39 35.95 -50.92
CA GLU A 124 -127.80 36.29 -51.03
C GLU A 124 -127.99 37.80 -50.83
N THR A 125 -128.81 38.43 -51.67
CA THR A 125 -129.25 39.81 -51.47
C THR A 125 -130.76 39.90 -51.57
N ARG A 126 -131.34 40.77 -50.75
CA ARG A 126 -132.75 41.16 -50.84
C ARG A 126 -132.92 42.10 -52.02
N LEU A 127 -134.06 42.01 -52.70
CA LEU A 127 -134.42 42.81 -53.87
C LEU A 127 -135.47 43.85 -53.48
N SER A 128 -135.22 45.10 -53.87
CA SER A 128 -136.08 46.25 -53.58
C SER A 128 -136.01 47.27 -54.73
N VAL A 129 -137.07 48.06 -54.97
CA VAL A 129 -137.03 49.16 -55.96
C VAL A 129 -136.79 50.49 -55.27
N GLU A 130 -136.08 51.41 -55.92
CA GLU A 130 -135.75 52.73 -55.36
C GLU A 130 -136.96 53.56 -54.86
N HIS A 131 -138.15 53.36 -55.43
CA HIS A 131 -139.35 54.10 -55.03
C HIS A 131 -140.07 53.50 -53.80
N ALA A 132 -139.65 52.30 -53.34
CA ALA A 132 -140.16 51.63 -52.14
C ALA A 132 -139.09 50.67 -51.55
N PRO A 133 -138.02 51.20 -50.92
CA PRO A 133 -136.88 50.40 -50.47
C PRO A 133 -137.19 49.47 -49.28
N ASP A 134 -138.20 49.79 -48.47
CA ASP A 134 -138.59 48.98 -47.31
C ASP A 134 -139.54 47.81 -47.68
N GLU A 135 -139.99 47.74 -48.92
CA GLU A 135 -140.87 46.66 -49.40
C GLU A 135 -140.02 45.56 -50.04
N GLN A 136 -139.99 44.38 -49.40
CA GLN A 136 -139.20 43.26 -49.86
C GLN A 136 -139.91 42.55 -51.00
N LEU A 137 -139.33 42.65 -52.20
CA LEU A 137 -139.94 42.09 -53.41
C LEU A 137 -139.46 40.68 -53.72
N GLY A 138 -138.34 40.28 -53.13
CA GLY A 138 -137.72 38.99 -53.39
C GLY A 138 -136.27 38.93 -52.95
N THR A 139 -135.58 37.85 -53.33
CA THR A 139 -134.14 37.65 -53.08
C THR A 139 -133.43 37.10 -54.32
N LEU A 140 -132.23 37.62 -54.60
CA LEU A 140 -131.29 37.05 -55.57
C LEU A 140 -130.21 36.27 -54.81
N GLN A 141 -130.12 34.98 -55.07
CA GLN A 141 -129.15 34.05 -54.48
C GLN A 141 -128.16 33.59 -55.56
N LEU A 142 -126.87 33.56 -55.21
CA LEU A 142 -125.78 33.11 -56.07
C LEU A 142 -124.87 32.11 -55.34
N ASP A 143 -124.63 30.97 -55.96
CA ASP A 143 -123.60 30.01 -55.56
C ASP A 143 -122.38 30.15 -56.46
N ILE A 144 -121.21 30.33 -55.84
CA ILE A 144 -119.95 30.63 -56.51
C ILE A 144 -118.94 29.52 -56.32
N ASP A 145 -118.36 29.05 -57.43
CA ASP A 145 -117.20 28.15 -57.43
C ASP A 145 -115.91 28.94 -57.22
N THR A 146 -115.31 28.78 -56.05
CA THR A 146 -114.06 29.43 -55.65
C THR A 146 -112.86 28.92 -56.45
N TYR A 147 -112.98 27.75 -57.10
CA TYR A 147 -111.90 27.12 -57.85
C TYR A 147 -111.37 28.01 -58.98
N ALA A 148 -112.24 28.78 -59.63
CA ALA A 148 -111.85 29.71 -60.69
C ALA A 148 -110.78 30.70 -60.22
N PHE A 149 -110.94 31.24 -59.00
CA PHE A 149 -110.00 32.18 -58.38
C PHE A 149 -108.78 31.48 -57.78
N GLY A 150 -109.01 30.42 -57.01
CA GLY A 150 -107.91 29.70 -56.35
C GLY A 150 -106.93 29.08 -57.35
N SER A 151 -107.39 28.65 -58.53
CA SER A 151 -106.50 28.16 -59.59
C SER A 151 -105.49 29.20 -60.09
N ASN A 152 -105.86 30.49 -60.09
CA ASN A 152 -104.97 31.58 -60.47
C ASN A 152 -103.97 31.92 -59.35
N PHE A 153 -104.40 31.84 -58.08
CA PHE A 153 -103.49 31.94 -56.94
C PHE A 153 -102.43 30.83 -56.95
N LEU A 154 -102.84 29.58 -57.10
CA LEU A 154 -101.95 28.41 -57.12
C LEU A 154 -100.85 28.54 -58.20
N LYS A 155 -101.20 29.01 -59.40
CA LYS A 155 -100.23 29.27 -60.47
C LYS A 155 -99.23 30.38 -60.10
N ARG A 156 -99.71 31.48 -59.52
CA ARG A 156 -98.86 32.62 -59.10
C ARG A 156 -97.91 32.23 -57.96
N SER A 157 -98.43 31.55 -56.94
CA SER A 157 -97.64 31.09 -55.79
C SER A 157 -96.52 30.12 -56.18
N LEU A 158 -96.78 29.21 -57.13
CA LEU A 158 -95.76 28.32 -57.66
C LEU A 158 -94.63 29.08 -58.37
N LEU A 159 -94.96 30.09 -59.18
CA LEU A 159 -93.98 30.93 -59.86
C LEU A 159 -93.14 31.75 -58.86
N THR A 160 -93.77 32.32 -57.84
CA THR A 160 -93.09 33.07 -56.76
C THR A 160 -92.09 32.19 -56.03
N LEU A 161 -92.47 30.95 -55.69
CA LEU A 161 -91.61 29.99 -55.01
C LEU A 161 -90.38 29.61 -55.87
N ILE A 162 -90.59 29.29 -57.15
CA ILE A 162 -89.52 28.91 -58.08
C ILE A 162 -88.54 30.08 -58.28
N ASN A 163 -89.04 31.30 -58.50
CA ASN A 163 -88.18 32.47 -58.72
C ASN A 163 -87.38 32.82 -57.46
N GLY A 164 -88.01 32.74 -56.28
CA GLY A 164 -87.34 32.93 -54.99
C GLY A 164 -86.22 31.93 -54.75
N PHE A 165 -86.46 30.66 -55.05
CA PHE A 165 -85.46 29.59 -54.96
C PHE A 165 -84.27 29.84 -55.89
N ILE A 166 -84.51 30.16 -57.16
CA ILE A 166 -83.46 30.41 -58.16
C ILE A 166 -82.57 31.59 -57.72
N ARG A 167 -83.16 32.71 -57.27
CA ARG A 167 -82.41 33.89 -56.79
C ARG A 167 -81.54 33.57 -55.58
N SER A 168 -82.08 32.84 -54.61
CA SER A 168 -81.38 32.46 -53.39
C SER A 168 -80.21 31.50 -53.67
N LEU A 169 -80.39 30.57 -54.62
CA LEU A 169 -79.36 29.66 -55.07
C LEU A 169 -78.22 30.38 -55.82
N LEU A 170 -78.56 31.34 -56.68
CA LEU A 170 -77.58 32.10 -57.45
C LEU A 170 -76.71 32.99 -56.53
N LEU A 171 -77.33 33.70 -55.58
CA LEU A 171 -76.62 34.50 -54.59
C LEU A 171 -75.67 33.64 -53.73
N SER A 172 -76.15 32.48 -53.30
CA SER A 172 -75.38 31.48 -52.56
C SER A 172 -74.12 31.02 -53.30
N ALA A 173 -74.24 30.74 -54.61
CA ALA A 173 -73.11 30.35 -55.44
C ALA A 173 -72.07 31.48 -55.60
N ILE A 174 -72.52 32.73 -55.79
CA ILE A 174 -71.62 33.89 -55.90
C ILE A 174 -70.82 34.08 -54.61
N LEU A 175 -71.48 34.05 -53.46
CA LEU A 175 -70.82 34.21 -52.15
C LEU A 175 -69.79 33.12 -51.89
N LEU A 176 -70.09 31.86 -52.26
CA LEU A 176 -69.15 30.75 -52.10
C LEU A 176 -67.86 30.98 -52.91
N VAL A 177 -68.00 31.40 -54.18
CA VAL A 177 -66.86 31.70 -55.06
C VAL A 177 -66.04 32.87 -54.51
N LEU A 178 -66.69 33.95 -54.07
CA LEU A 178 -66.02 35.12 -53.50
C LEU A 178 -65.18 34.74 -52.26
N PHE A 179 -65.75 34.00 -51.31
CA PHE A 179 -65.04 33.56 -50.10
C PHE A 179 -63.88 32.60 -50.41
N TYR A 180 -64.02 31.76 -51.44
CA TYR A 180 -62.92 30.89 -51.86
C TYR A 180 -61.69 31.71 -52.30
N PHE A 181 -61.88 32.72 -53.15
CA PHE A 181 -60.79 33.56 -53.64
C PHE A 181 -60.22 34.51 -52.60
N MET A 182 -61.06 35.07 -51.72
CA MET A 182 -60.66 36.07 -50.74
C MET A 182 -59.99 35.46 -49.50
N LEU A 183 -60.37 34.25 -49.08
CA LEU A 183 -59.87 33.65 -47.82
C LEU A 183 -59.19 32.30 -48.04
N THR A 184 -59.86 31.38 -48.73
CA THR A 184 -59.40 29.98 -48.76
C THR A 184 -58.15 29.79 -49.62
N LYS A 185 -58.06 30.47 -50.78
CA LYS A 185 -56.90 30.36 -51.68
C LYS A 185 -55.63 31.02 -51.11
N PRO A 186 -55.65 32.27 -50.61
CA PRO A 186 -54.47 32.90 -50.00
C PRO A 186 -53.92 32.13 -48.80
N LEU A 187 -54.79 31.69 -47.88
CA LEU A 187 -54.39 30.95 -46.69
C LEU A 187 -53.72 29.61 -47.06
N ASN A 188 -54.24 28.92 -48.07
CA ASN A 188 -53.66 27.66 -48.53
C ASN A 188 -52.27 27.85 -49.16
N GLN A 189 -52.02 28.97 -49.83
CA GLN A 189 -50.69 29.30 -50.37
C GLN A 189 -49.67 29.49 -49.25
N VAL A 190 -50.02 30.21 -48.18
CA VAL A 190 -49.14 30.41 -47.01
C VAL A 190 -48.85 29.08 -46.32
N ILE A 191 -49.87 28.25 -46.08
CA ILE A 191 -49.71 26.93 -45.45
C ILE A 191 -48.81 26.01 -46.28
N GLN A 192 -48.97 26.01 -47.61
CA GLN A 192 -48.16 25.19 -48.50
C GLN A 192 -46.71 25.67 -48.55
N ALA A 193 -46.47 26.99 -48.57
CA ALA A 193 -45.14 27.58 -48.50
C ALA A 193 -44.44 27.28 -47.16
N LEU A 194 -45.19 27.24 -46.06
CA LEU A 194 -44.68 26.82 -44.74
C LEU A 194 -44.37 25.32 -44.70
N SER A 195 -45.26 24.46 -45.20
CA SER A 195 -45.13 22.99 -45.11
C SER A 195 -44.03 22.43 -46.01
N ASN A 196 -43.71 23.09 -47.12
CA ASN A 196 -42.70 22.61 -48.07
C ASN A 196 -41.27 23.03 -47.69
N ARG A 197 -41.11 23.79 -46.61
CA ARG A 197 -39.81 24.30 -46.19
C ARG A 197 -39.06 23.28 -45.34
N ASP A 198 -37.85 22.93 -45.74
CA ASP A 198 -36.99 22.05 -44.95
C ASP A 198 -36.23 22.85 -43.88
N LEU A 199 -36.64 22.67 -42.63
CA LEU A 199 -36.06 23.32 -41.44
C LEU A 199 -34.59 22.94 -41.20
N ARG A 200 -34.07 21.89 -41.85
CA ARG A 200 -32.67 21.44 -41.71
C ARG A 200 -31.72 22.14 -42.66
N THR A 201 -32.25 22.81 -43.67
CA THR A 201 -31.47 23.56 -44.65
C THR A 201 -31.51 25.06 -44.31
N PRO A 202 -30.39 25.78 -44.42
CA PRO A 202 -30.33 27.21 -44.15
C PRO A 202 -30.91 27.99 -45.33
N ASP A 203 -32.13 27.67 -45.74
CA ASP A 203 -32.80 28.41 -46.80
C ASP A 203 -33.30 29.74 -46.22
N ARG A 204 -32.62 30.84 -46.59
CA ARG A 204 -32.87 32.20 -46.11
C ARG A 204 -34.01 32.90 -46.84
N THR A 205 -34.72 32.21 -47.74
CA THR A 205 -35.80 32.82 -48.53
C THR A 205 -36.97 33.24 -47.65
N ARG A 206 -37.38 34.51 -47.72
CA ARG A 206 -38.57 34.96 -46.98
C ARG A 206 -39.82 34.37 -47.63
N LEU A 207 -40.80 34.00 -46.82
CA LEU A 207 -42.13 33.64 -47.30
C LEU A 207 -42.73 34.83 -48.06
N PRO A 208 -43.27 34.61 -49.26
CA PRO A 208 -43.93 35.66 -50.03
C PRO A 208 -45.29 36.01 -49.43
N TYR A 209 -45.67 37.28 -49.50
CA TYR A 209 -47.02 37.72 -49.16
C TYR A 209 -48.00 37.30 -50.25
N PRO A 210 -49.17 36.74 -49.91
CA PRO A 210 -50.24 36.55 -50.88
C PRO A 210 -50.70 37.90 -51.44
N PRO A 211 -51.00 38.00 -52.75
CA PRO A 211 -51.31 39.27 -53.40
C PRO A 211 -52.56 39.93 -52.79
N GLY A 212 -52.44 41.19 -52.37
CA GLY A 212 -53.54 41.98 -51.78
C GLY A 212 -53.78 41.74 -50.28
N HIS A 213 -52.94 40.91 -49.65
CA HIS A 213 -52.99 40.57 -48.23
C HIS A 213 -51.72 41.03 -47.49
N GLU A 214 -51.06 42.10 -47.95
CA GLU A 214 -49.82 42.58 -47.32
C GLU A 214 -50.08 43.28 -45.96
N HIS A 215 -51.29 43.79 -45.75
CA HIS A 215 -51.63 44.65 -44.61
C HIS A 215 -52.80 44.12 -43.76
N ASP A 216 -53.14 42.83 -43.89
CA ASP A 216 -54.20 42.18 -43.12
C ASP A 216 -53.64 41.11 -42.16
N GLU A 217 -54.54 40.35 -41.54
CA GLU A 217 -54.17 39.29 -40.59
C GLU A 217 -53.32 38.18 -41.25
N ILE A 218 -53.49 37.93 -42.55
CA ILE A 218 -52.68 36.96 -43.31
C ILE A 218 -51.27 37.52 -43.50
N GLY A 219 -51.14 38.82 -43.81
CA GLY A 219 -49.85 39.50 -43.91
C GLY A 219 -49.05 39.50 -42.60
N VAL A 220 -49.72 39.74 -41.46
CA VAL A 220 -49.10 39.69 -40.13
C VAL A 220 -48.58 38.29 -39.81
N LEU A 221 -49.34 37.24 -40.16
CA LEU A 221 -48.91 35.85 -39.96
C LEU A 221 -47.61 35.55 -40.73
N VAL A 222 -47.50 36.04 -41.97
CA VAL A 222 -46.29 35.90 -42.81
C VAL A 222 -45.10 36.64 -42.19
N ASP A 223 -45.27 37.85 -41.65
CA ASP A 223 -44.18 38.61 -41.00
C ASP A 223 -43.64 37.89 -39.75
N VAL A 224 -44.54 37.42 -38.87
CA VAL A 224 -44.16 36.69 -37.65
C VAL A 224 -43.41 35.41 -38.00
N ALA A 225 -43.89 34.65 -38.99
CA ALA A 225 -43.22 33.44 -39.46
C ALA A 225 -41.81 33.75 -40.00
N ASN A 226 -41.66 34.80 -40.81
CA ASN A 226 -40.37 35.23 -41.35
C ASN A 226 -39.36 35.61 -40.25
N ARG A 227 -39.80 36.32 -39.19
CA ARG A 227 -38.93 36.66 -38.04
C ARG A 227 -38.46 35.41 -37.29
N GLN A 228 -39.36 34.45 -37.04
CA GLN A 228 -39.03 33.20 -36.37
C GLN A 228 -38.01 32.38 -37.18
N PHE A 229 -38.17 32.30 -38.50
CA PHE A 229 -37.19 31.61 -39.35
C PHE A 229 -35.80 32.23 -39.30
N ALA A 230 -35.71 33.57 -39.28
CA ALA A 230 -34.43 34.26 -39.16
C ALA A 230 -33.72 33.91 -37.83
N SER A 231 -34.47 33.88 -36.71
CA SER A 231 -33.94 33.51 -35.40
C SER A 231 -33.44 32.06 -35.36
N ILE A 232 -34.24 31.13 -35.88
CA ILE A 232 -33.89 29.69 -35.92
C ILE A 232 -32.63 29.46 -36.77
N ALA A 233 -32.52 30.13 -37.93
CA ALA A 233 -31.34 30.01 -38.78
C ALA A 233 -30.06 30.45 -38.07
N THR A 234 -30.11 31.55 -37.32
CA THR A 234 -28.94 32.03 -36.55
C THR A 234 -28.54 31.07 -35.42
N GLU A 235 -29.51 30.46 -34.75
CA GLU A 235 -29.24 29.51 -33.65
C GLU A 235 -28.64 28.20 -34.15
N ILE A 236 -29.14 27.68 -35.29
CA ILE A 236 -28.58 26.49 -35.95
C ILE A 236 -27.12 26.74 -36.38
N GLU A 237 -26.82 27.91 -36.93
CA GLU A 237 -25.47 28.29 -37.37
C GLU A 237 -24.50 28.40 -36.19
N GLN A 238 -24.93 28.99 -35.07
CA GLN A 238 -24.14 29.03 -33.83
C GLN A 238 -23.87 27.62 -33.26
N ARG A 239 -24.88 26.75 -33.29
CA ARG A 239 -24.76 25.37 -32.78
C ARG A 239 -23.80 24.54 -33.62
N ARG A 240 -23.87 24.62 -34.95
CA ARG A 240 -22.91 23.95 -35.85
C ARG A 240 -21.47 24.42 -35.60
N ASN A 241 -21.24 25.72 -35.52
CA ASN A 241 -19.90 26.25 -35.24
C ASN A 241 -19.36 25.79 -33.87
N ALA A 242 -20.21 25.60 -32.88
CA ALA A 242 -19.82 25.06 -31.58
C ALA A 242 -19.49 23.55 -31.65
N GLU A 243 -20.30 22.78 -32.39
CA GLU A 243 -20.07 21.35 -32.65
C GLU A 243 -18.76 21.11 -33.41
N ASP A 244 -18.47 21.91 -34.44
CA ASP A 244 -17.22 21.83 -35.21
C ASP A 244 -16.00 22.12 -34.30
N ARG A 245 -16.04 23.20 -33.50
CA ARG A 245 -14.97 23.52 -32.53
C ARG A 245 -14.76 22.42 -31.49
N LEU A 246 -15.84 21.83 -30.99
CA LEU A 246 -15.76 20.71 -30.05
C LEU A 246 -15.10 19.49 -30.70
N THR A 247 -15.44 19.21 -31.96
CA THR A 247 -14.87 18.10 -32.72
C THR A 247 -13.36 18.30 -32.94
N ASP A 248 -12.94 19.51 -33.30
CA ASP A 248 -11.52 19.86 -33.43
C ASP A 248 -10.75 19.68 -32.10
N TYR A 249 -11.31 20.20 -31.00
CA TYR A 249 -10.71 20.05 -29.67
C TYR A 249 -10.62 18.58 -29.21
N LEU A 250 -11.64 17.77 -29.50
CA LEU A 250 -11.61 16.33 -29.21
C LEU A 250 -10.50 15.64 -29.99
N GLY A 251 -10.34 15.96 -31.28
CA GLY A 251 -9.25 15.42 -32.11
C GLY A 251 -7.85 15.81 -31.59
N GLU A 252 -7.67 17.05 -31.16
CA GLU A 252 -6.39 17.51 -30.59
C GLU A 252 -6.08 16.81 -29.26
N LEU A 253 -7.07 16.68 -28.37
CA LEU A 253 -6.94 15.94 -27.11
C LEU A 253 -6.63 14.46 -27.33
N GLU A 254 -7.32 13.80 -28.27
CA GLU A 254 -7.04 12.40 -28.62
C GLU A 254 -5.60 12.23 -29.13
N ALA A 255 -5.11 13.14 -29.96
CA ALA A 255 -3.73 13.12 -30.46
C ALA A 255 -2.71 13.29 -29.32
N ILE A 256 -2.94 14.25 -28.41
CA ILE A 256 -2.06 14.49 -27.25
C ILE A 256 -2.06 13.27 -26.31
N VAL A 257 -3.24 12.74 -25.97
CA VAL A 257 -3.38 11.58 -25.08
C VAL A 257 -2.71 10.36 -25.70
N SER A 258 -2.90 10.12 -27.01
CA SER A 258 -2.25 9.02 -27.73
C SER A 258 -0.72 9.15 -27.69
N ALA A 259 -0.18 10.33 -28.04
CA ALA A 259 1.25 10.60 -28.01
C ALA A 259 1.86 10.40 -26.61
N ARG A 260 1.20 10.94 -25.57
CA ARG A 260 1.64 10.77 -24.17
C ARG A 260 1.56 9.31 -23.72
N THR A 261 0.52 8.59 -24.11
CA THR A 261 0.36 7.17 -23.76
C THR A 261 1.49 6.32 -24.37
N VAL A 262 1.87 6.60 -25.63
CA VAL A 262 3.01 5.93 -26.28
C VAL A 262 4.32 6.25 -25.56
N GLU A 263 4.57 7.53 -25.24
CA GLU A 263 5.77 7.97 -24.53
C GLU A 263 5.88 7.32 -23.14
N LEU A 264 4.80 7.35 -22.35
CA LEU A 264 4.74 6.70 -21.04
C LEU A 264 4.95 5.20 -21.13
N LYS A 265 4.35 4.53 -22.11
CA LYS A 265 4.53 3.09 -22.30
C LYS A 265 5.99 2.76 -22.63
N ALA A 266 6.62 3.55 -23.50
CA ALA A 266 8.05 3.39 -23.83
C ALA A 266 8.97 3.68 -22.63
N ALA A 267 8.67 4.70 -21.83
CA ALA A 267 9.40 5.00 -20.60
C ALA A 267 9.26 3.87 -19.57
N ASN A 268 8.04 3.39 -19.34
CA ASN A 268 7.76 2.32 -18.39
C ASN A 268 8.42 0.99 -18.82
N SER A 269 8.37 0.64 -20.11
CA SER A 269 9.09 -0.53 -20.62
C SER A 269 10.61 -0.42 -20.46
N ARG A 270 11.20 0.76 -20.64
CA ARG A 270 12.63 0.99 -20.37
C ARG A 270 12.95 0.82 -18.89
N LEU A 271 12.12 1.39 -18.01
CA LEU A 271 12.30 1.31 -16.57
C LEU A 271 12.18 -0.13 -16.07
N SER A 272 11.15 -0.88 -16.49
CA SER A 272 11.01 -2.30 -16.14
C SER A 272 12.18 -3.14 -16.61
N ARG A 273 12.71 -2.89 -17.82
CA ARG A 273 13.89 -3.60 -18.33
C ARG A 273 15.12 -3.32 -17.47
N SER A 274 15.39 -2.04 -17.17
CA SER A 274 16.52 -1.64 -16.32
C SER A 274 16.42 -2.23 -14.91
N ASN A 275 15.22 -2.27 -14.31
CA ASN A 275 15.02 -2.90 -13.01
C ASN A 275 15.29 -4.41 -13.05
N LEU A 276 14.87 -5.10 -14.11
CA LEU A 276 15.11 -6.53 -14.26
C LEU A 276 16.61 -6.83 -14.43
N GLU A 277 17.30 -6.03 -15.26
CA GLU A 277 18.75 -6.12 -15.43
C GLU A 277 19.51 -5.87 -14.12
N LEU A 278 19.06 -4.88 -13.33
CA LEU A 278 19.67 -4.56 -12.04
C LEU A 278 19.46 -5.67 -11.01
N GLU A 279 18.24 -6.20 -10.89
CA GLU A 279 17.96 -7.31 -9.98
C GLU A 279 18.74 -8.56 -10.37
N GLN A 280 18.87 -8.85 -11.68
CA GLN A 280 19.65 -9.98 -12.15
C GLN A 280 21.14 -9.81 -11.85
N ALA A 281 21.71 -8.64 -12.12
CA ALA A 281 23.11 -8.34 -11.77
C ALA A 281 23.36 -8.43 -10.25
N ARG A 282 22.40 -7.98 -9.44
CA ARG A 282 22.46 -8.06 -7.97
C ARG A 282 22.43 -9.51 -7.51
N HIS A 283 21.53 -10.31 -8.07
CA HIS A 283 21.41 -11.73 -7.75
C HIS A 283 22.68 -12.50 -8.11
N ASP A 284 23.23 -12.28 -9.31
CA ASP A 284 24.46 -12.92 -9.78
C ASP A 284 25.67 -12.54 -8.90
N ALA A 285 25.77 -11.28 -8.49
CA ALA A 285 26.82 -10.81 -7.58
C ALA A 285 26.72 -11.48 -6.20
N LEU A 286 25.52 -11.55 -5.63
CA LEU A 286 25.27 -12.21 -4.33
C LEU A 286 25.52 -13.71 -4.40
N ALA A 287 25.05 -14.38 -5.44
CA ALA A 287 25.27 -15.81 -5.65
C ALA A 287 26.77 -16.12 -5.77
N THR A 288 27.50 -15.29 -6.52
CA THR A 288 28.97 -15.41 -6.65
C THR A 288 29.67 -15.21 -5.31
N ALA A 289 29.26 -14.21 -4.52
CA ALA A 289 29.84 -13.95 -3.20
C ALA A 289 29.57 -15.09 -2.20
N GLN A 290 28.34 -15.60 -2.16
CA GLN A 290 27.96 -16.74 -1.32
C GLN A 290 28.69 -18.02 -1.72
N ALA A 291 28.77 -18.31 -3.03
CA ALA A 291 29.52 -19.46 -3.53
C ALA A 291 31.01 -19.39 -3.16
N ARG A 292 31.62 -18.20 -3.23
CA ARG A 292 33.01 -17.99 -2.75
C ARG A 292 33.15 -18.24 -1.25
N SER A 293 32.22 -17.75 -0.43
CA SER A 293 32.26 -17.96 1.03
C SER A 293 32.12 -19.44 1.39
N ILE A 294 31.14 -20.14 0.79
CA ILE A 294 30.91 -21.58 1.02
C ILE A 294 32.12 -22.40 0.55
N PHE A 295 32.68 -22.08 -0.61
CA PHE A 295 33.87 -22.75 -1.12
C PHE A 295 35.05 -22.61 -0.15
N LEU A 296 35.32 -21.39 0.34
CA LEU A 296 36.40 -21.13 1.29
C LEU A 296 36.17 -21.83 2.64
N ALA A 297 34.93 -21.85 3.14
CA ALA A 297 34.56 -22.56 4.36
C ALA A 297 34.83 -24.07 4.25
N ASN A 298 34.38 -24.69 3.16
CA ASN A 298 34.58 -26.12 2.92
C ASN A 298 36.07 -26.45 2.73
N MET A 299 36.78 -25.67 1.91
CA MET A 299 38.22 -25.84 1.70
C MET A 299 39.01 -25.70 2.99
N SER A 300 38.65 -24.74 3.86
CA SER A 300 39.33 -24.63 5.14
C SER A 300 39.09 -25.84 6.04
N HIS A 301 37.88 -26.40 6.09
CA HIS A 301 37.62 -27.62 6.85
C HIS A 301 38.42 -28.82 6.31
N GLU A 302 38.50 -28.94 4.98
CA GLU A 302 39.28 -29.98 4.29
C GLU A 302 40.80 -29.81 4.46
N ILE A 303 41.30 -28.57 4.60
CA ILE A 303 42.72 -28.29 4.88
C ILE A 303 43.03 -28.47 6.38
N ARG A 304 42.12 -28.06 7.27
CA ARG A 304 42.32 -28.09 8.73
C ARG A 304 42.44 -29.51 9.26
N THR A 305 41.62 -30.43 8.77
CA THR A 305 41.58 -31.82 9.23
C THR A 305 42.95 -32.54 9.08
N PRO A 306 43.56 -32.63 7.88
CA PRO A 306 44.87 -33.25 7.72
C PRO A 306 45.99 -32.47 8.41
N LEU A 307 45.90 -31.13 8.46
CA LEU A 307 46.90 -30.28 9.10
C LEU A 307 46.94 -30.47 10.62
N ASN A 308 45.77 -30.54 11.27
CA ASN A 308 45.67 -30.87 12.69
C ASN A 308 46.16 -32.29 13.00
N GLY A 309 45.92 -33.24 12.09
CA GLY A 309 46.50 -34.60 12.19
C GLY A 309 48.02 -34.59 12.16
N LEU A 310 48.62 -33.85 11.21
CA LEU A 310 50.08 -33.65 11.12
C LEU A 310 50.64 -32.98 12.37
N LEU A 311 50.01 -31.90 12.84
CA LEU A 311 50.41 -31.21 14.07
C LEU A 311 50.34 -32.12 15.30
N GLY A 312 49.29 -32.93 15.42
CA GLY A 312 49.18 -33.93 16.47
C GLY A 312 50.32 -34.95 16.43
N MET A 313 50.68 -35.45 15.24
CA MET A 313 51.81 -36.37 15.07
C MET A 313 53.16 -35.73 15.40
N LEU A 314 53.35 -34.46 15.03
CA LEU A 314 54.56 -33.70 15.37
C LEU A 314 54.65 -33.45 16.89
N ALA A 315 53.54 -33.08 17.55
CA ALA A 315 53.47 -32.90 18.99
C ALA A 315 53.79 -34.20 19.74
N LEU A 316 53.22 -35.33 19.30
CA LEU A 316 53.52 -36.66 19.87
C LEU A 316 55.00 -37.05 19.68
N SER A 317 55.57 -36.71 18.52
CA SER A 317 56.99 -36.97 18.24
C SER A 317 57.89 -36.15 19.17
N LEU A 318 57.52 -34.90 19.47
CA LEU A 318 58.24 -33.99 20.38
C LEU A 318 58.26 -34.47 21.84
N GLU A 319 57.24 -35.21 22.27
CA GLU A 319 57.16 -35.83 23.61
C GLU A 319 58.12 -37.03 23.77
N GLY A 320 58.61 -37.61 22.67
CA GLY A 320 59.54 -38.73 22.68
C GLY A 320 60.99 -38.34 23.03
N PRO A 321 61.87 -39.33 23.30
CA PRO A 321 63.30 -39.09 23.49
C PRO A 321 63.95 -38.75 22.14
N LEU A 322 64.15 -37.45 21.88
CA LEU A 322 64.76 -36.92 20.67
C LEU A 322 66.12 -36.27 20.96
N GLY A 323 67.03 -36.33 19.99
CA GLY A 323 68.24 -35.49 19.99
C GLY A 323 67.88 -34.00 19.89
N SER A 324 68.77 -33.11 20.36
CA SER A 324 68.53 -31.65 20.36
C SER A 324 68.20 -31.09 18.98
N GLU A 325 68.90 -31.55 17.94
CA GLU A 325 68.68 -31.14 16.55
C GLU A 325 67.32 -31.61 15.99
N GLN A 326 66.93 -32.86 16.27
CA GLN A 326 65.64 -33.42 15.85
C GLN A 326 64.47 -32.75 16.57
N ARG A 327 64.61 -32.49 17.87
CA ARG A 327 63.61 -31.74 18.65
C ARG A 327 63.45 -30.33 18.10
N GLN A 328 64.56 -29.66 17.75
CA GLN A 328 64.50 -28.34 17.14
C GLN A 328 63.81 -28.36 15.77
N GLN A 329 64.14 -29.31 14.89
CA GLN A 329 63.51 -29.44 13.58
C GLN A 329 62.00 -29.73 13.68
N LEU A 330 61.61 -30.64 14.57
CA LEU A 330 60.19 -30.97 14.80
C LEU A 330 59.43 -29.83 15.46
N SER A 331 60.07 -29.06 16.36
CA SER A 331 59.47 -27.86 16.95
C SER A 331 59.23 -26.81 15.87
N ILE A 332 60.23 -26.53 15.02
CA ILE A 332 60.08 -25.59 13.90
C ILE A 332 58.96 -26.04 12.96
N ALA A 333 58.87 -27.33 12.62
CA ALA A 333 57.81 -27.86 11.76
C ALA A 333 56.42 -27.73 12.41
N HIS A 334 56.31 -28.05 13.70
CA HIS A 334 55.08 -27.92 14.49
C HIS A 334 54.62 -26.46 14.58
N ASP A 335 55.54 -25.55 14.93
CA ASP A 335 55.24 -24.12 15.09
C ASP A 335 54.87 -23.49 13.74
N SER A 336 55.53 -23.91 12.65
CA SER A 336 55.17 -23.49 11.29
C SER A 336 53.78 -23.97 10.88
N GLY A 337 53.41 -25.21 11.22
CA GLY A 337 52.08 -25.74 10.95
C GLY A 337 50.99 -25.01 11.77
N LYS A 338 51.29 -24.63 13.01
CA LYS A 338 50.40 -23.83 13.86
C LYS A 338 50.13 -22.45 13.25
N VAL A 339 51.18 -21.77 12.79
CA VAL A 339 51.06 -20.49 12.07
C VAL A 339 50.21 -20.64 10.80
N LEU A 340 50.30 -21.77 10.09
CA LEU A 340 49.49 -22.02 8.91
C LEU A 340 48.00 -22.22 9.24
N VAL A 341 47.67 -22.89 10.35
CA VAL A 341 46.30 -23.01 10.85
C VAL A 341 45.72 -21.64 11.20
N ASP A 342 46.50 -20.81 11.91
CA ASP A 342 46.08 -19.47 12.29
C ASP A 342 45.83 -18.58 11.05
N LEU A 343 46.70 -18.68 10.05
CA LEU A 343 46.53 -18.06 8.73
C LEU A 343 45.24 -18.46 8.02
N LEU A 344 44.95 -19.76 8.02
CA LEU A 344 43.74 -20.30 7.42
C LEU A 344 42.49 -19.75 8.12
N ASN A 345 42.53 -19.68 9.45
CA ASN A 345 41.46 -19.13 10.27
C ASN A 345 41.27 -17.62 10.01
N ASP A 346 42.36 -16.85 9.89
CA ASP A 346 42.30 -15.42 9.57
C ASP A 346 41.68 -15.15 8.19
N ILE A 347 42.02 -15.98 7.18
CA ILE A 347 41.43 -15.88 5.83
C ILE A 347 39.94 -16.21 5.86
N LEU A 348 39.54 -17.24 6.61
CA LEU A 348 38.15 -17.58 6.80
C LEU A 348 37.37 -16.46 7.49
N ASP A 349 37.91 -15.91 8.57
CA ASP A 349 37.27 -14.84 9.33
C ASP A 349 37.09 -13.59 8.45
N LEU A 350 38.10 -13.25 7.64
CA LEU A 350 37.99 -12.18 6.65
C LEU A 350 36.89 -12.47 5.60
N SER A 351 36.80 -13.71 5.12
CA SER A 351 35.80 -14.12 4.12
C SER A 351 34.37 -14.10 4.68
N LYS A 352 34.18 -14.55 5.93
CA LYS A 352 32.90 -14.46 6.65
C LYS A 352 32.48 -13.01 6.87
N PHE A 353 33.44 -12.14 7.12
CA PHE A 353 33.20 -10.70 7.24
C PHE A 353 32.72 -10.10 5.91
N GLU A 354 33.40 -10.35 4.80
CA GLU A 354 33.00 -9.85 3.47
C GLU A 354 31.61 -10.38 3.04
N ALA A 355 31.24 -11.57 3.49
CA ALA A 355 29.93 -12.16 3.26
C ALA A 355 28.83 -11.67 4.22
N GLY A 356 29.16 -10.84 5.23
CA GLY A 356 28.21 -10.38 6.24
C GLY A 356 27.70 -11.48 7.18
N GLN A 357 28.43 -12.59 7.32
CA GLN A 357 28.03 -13.78 8.08
C GLN A 357 28.64 -13.84 9.49
N LEU A 358 29.39 -12.82 9.91
CA LEU A 358 29.99 -12.76 11.25
C LEU A 358 28.90 -12.51 12.30
N GLN A 359 28.70 -13.46 13.20
CA GLN A 359 27.85 -13.32 14.38
C GLN A 359 28.73 -12.97 15.58
N LEU A 360 28.38 -11.89 16.29
CA LEU A 360 29.06 -11.47 17.51
C LEU A 360 28.28 -11.95 18.72
N GLU A 361 28.99 -12.50 19.70
CA GLU A 361 28.38 -12.92 20.97
C GLU A 361 28.25 -11.74 21.94
N GLN A 362 27.30 -11.85 22.87
CA GLN A 362 27.16 -10.91 23.99
C GLN A 362 27.24 -11.67 25.31
N ILE A 363 28.46 -11.76 25.83
CA ILE A 363 28.80 -12.50 27.05
C ILE A 363 29.33 -11.49 28.07
N ALA A 364 29.01 -11.71 29.35
CA ALA A 364 29.60 -10.95 30.45
C ALA A 364 31.02 -11.46 30.74
N PHE A 365 32.01 -10.58 30.72
CA PHE A 365 33.40 -10.95 31.03
C PHE A 365 34.19 -9.80 31.66
N ASP A 366 35.24 -10.14 32.41
CA ASP A 366 36.21 -9.18 32.95
C ASP A 366 37.25 -8.82 31.86
N LEU A 367 37.14 -7.62 31.32
CA LEU A 367 38.03 -7.12 30.28
C LEU A 367 39.46 -6.90 30.78
N GLY A 368 39.63 -6.47 32.03
CA GLY A 368 40.95 -6.28 32.61
C GLY A 368 41.69 -7.62 32.75
N ALA A 369 41.02 -8.65 33.27
CA ALA A 369 41.57 -9.99 33.36
C ALA A 369 41.85 -10.60 31.98
N LEU A 370 40.98 -10.36 30.99
CA LEU A 370 41.19 -10.80 29.60
C LEU A 370 42.50 -10.21 29.03
N VAL A 371 42.72 -8.92 29.24
CA VAL A 371 43.91 -8.19 28.76
C VAL A 371 45.17 -8.66 29.47
N GLU A 372 45.15 -8.75 30.81
CA GLU A 372 46.27 -9.26 31.62
C GLU A 372 46.62 -10.70 31.23
N GLY A 373 45.62 -11.56 31.08
CA GLY A 373 45.82 -12.95 30.66
C GLY A 373 46.41 -13.05 29.25
N THR A 374 45.94 -12.22 28.31
CA THR A 374 46.48 -12.20 26.94
C THR A 374 47.92 -11.69 26.91
N ALA A 375 48.21 -10.61 27.64
CA ALA A 375 49.56 -10.06 27.75
C ALA A 375 50.52 -11.05 28.44
N SER A 376 50.06 -11.78 29.46
CA SER A 376 50.83 -12.81 30.15
C SER A 376 51.20 -13.96 29.21
N LEU A 377 50.26 -14.42 28.36
CA LEU A 377 50.54 -15.44 27.36
C LEU A 377 51.56 -14.98 26.30
N LEU A 378 51.47 -13.72 25.87
CA LEU A 378 52.37 -13.15 24.86
C LEU A 378 53.72 -12.69 25.42
N SER A 379 53.87 -12.59 26.75
CA SER A 379 55.12 -12.17 27.40
C SER A 379 56.32 -13.04 27.03
N GLN A 380 56.09 -14.33 26.70
CA GLN A 380 57.13 -15.26 26.25
C GLN A 380 57.77 -14.87 24.91
N ASN A 381 57.04 -14.09 24.10
CA ASN A 381 57.53 -13.58 22.82
C ASN A 381 58.27 -12.24 22.97
N ALA A 382 58.25 -11.63 24.16
CA ALA A 382 58.98 -10.41 24.43
C ALA A 382 60.47 -10.70 24.61
N LEU A 383 61.33 -9.86 24.03
CA LEU A 383 62.76 -9.91 24.30
C LEU A 383 63.05 -9.51 25.76
N PRO A 384 64.14 -10.00 26.39
CA PRO A 384 64.52 -9.61 27.75
C PRO A 384 64.70 -8.10 27.95
N GLU A 385 65.00 -7.36 26.87
CA GLU A 385 65.21 -5.92 26.84
C GLU A 385 63.92 -5.11 26.60
N VAL A 386 62.79 -5.79 26.38
CA VAL A 386 61.48 -5.18 26.12
C VAL A 386 60.57 -5.38 27.32
N GLU A 387 60.21 -4.29 27.98
CA GLU A 387 59.23 -4.29 29.07
C GLU A 387 57.81 -4.39 28.51
N LEU A 388 57.00 -5.31 29.05
CA LEU A 388 55.57 -5.40 28.73
C LEU A 388 54.77 -5.04 29.99
N THR A 389 53.92 -4.02 29.90
CA THR A 389 53.17 -3.49 31.04
C THR A 389 51.68 -3.35 30.73
N CYS A 390 50.83 -3.74 31.69
CA CYS A 390 49.39 -3.57 31.62
C CYS A 390 48.94 -2.41 32.52
N LEU A 391 48.58 -1.28 31.93
CA LEU A 391 48.12 -0.08 32.62
C LEU A 391 46.58 -0.03 32.62
N ILE A 392 45.97 -0.68 33.60
CA ILE A 392 44.51 -0.78 33.70
C ILE A 392 43.97 0.26 34.68
N ASN A 393 43.05 1.10 34.22
CA ASN A 393 42.39 2.08 35.06
C ASN A 393 41.59 1.38 36.19
N PRO A 394 41.82 1.68 37.48
CA PRO A 394 41.08 1.08 38.58
C PRO A 394 39.57 1.35 38.57
N GLY A 395 39.12 2.39 37.84
CA GLY A 395 37.72 2.70 37.62
C GLY A 395 37.04 1.89 36.50
N LEU A 396 37.73 0.90 35.92
CA LEU A 396 37.15 0.01 34.90
C LEU A 396 35.98 -0.82 35.50
N PRO A 397 34.85 -0.98 34.79
CA PRO A 397 33.79 -1.90 35.16
C PRO A 397 34.30 -3.30 35.49
N ALA A 398 33.73 -3.96 36.52
CA ALA A 398 34.10 -5.33 36.87
C ALA A 398 33.74 -6.34 35.76
N GLN A 399 32.61 -6.10 35.07
CA GLN A 399 32.18 -6.89 33.92
C GLN A 399 31.64 -5.99 32.82
N VAL A 400 32.02 -6.31 31.58
CA VAL A 400 31.48 -5.70 30.36
C VAL A 400 30.74 -6.75 29.54
N LEU A 401 29.82 -6.30 28.69
CA LEU A 401 29.07 -7.16 27.78
C LEU A 401 29.68 -7.11 26.37
N GLY A 402 30.02 -8.26 25.79
CA GLY A 402 30.50 -8.36 24.40
C GLY A 402 31.09 -9.73 24.09
N ASP A 403 31.88 -9.81 23.02
CA ASP A 403 32.51 -11.07 22.59
C ASP A 403 33.97 -11.16 23.09
N PRO A 404 34.27 -11.93 24.15
CA PRO A 404 35.61 -12.02 24.71
C PRO A 404 36.63 -12.64 23.74
N THR A 405 36.18 -13.50 22.82
CA THR A 405 37.05 -14.15 21.84
C THR A 405 37.55 -13.14 20.81
N ARG A 406 36.65 -12.29 20.30
CA ARG A 406 37.00 -11.25 19.31
C ARG A 406 37.79 -10.10 19.93
N VAL A 407 37.47 -9.71 21.18
CA VAL A 407 38.28 -8.73 21.92
C VAL A 407 39.69 -9.27 22.18
N ARG A 408 39.82 -10.54 22.59
CA ARG A 408 41.13 -11.21 22.74
C ARG A 408 41.91 -11.23 21.42
N GLN A 409 41.25 -11.49 20.30
CA GLN A 409 41.87 -11.49 18.97
C GLN A 409 42.42 -10.09 18.60
N ILE A 410 41.64 -9.03 18.85
CA ILE A 410 42.09 -7.63 18.67
C ILE A 410 43.34 -7.35 19.51
N ILE A 411 43.28 -7.66 20.82
CA ILE A 411 44.39 -7.42 21.75
C ILE A 411 45.63 -8.22 21.33
N SER A 412 45.46 -9.50 21.02
CA SER A 412 46.55 -10.39 20.62
C SER A 412 47.26 -9.89 19.36
N ASN A 413 46.49 -9.47 18.35
CA ASN A 413 47.04 -8.95 17.11
C ASN A 413 47.83 -7.64 17.31
N LEU A 414 47.31 -6.72 18.14
CA LEU A 414 47.99 -5.45 18.43
C LEU A 414 49.26 -5.67 19.27
N LEU A 415 49.17 -6.45 20.36
CA LEU A 415 50.31 -6.73 21.25
C LEU A 415 51.40 -7.55 20.56
N SER A 416 51.04 -8.59 19.80
CA SER A 416 52.02 -9.40 19.06
C SER A 416 52.80 -8.55 18.06
N ASN A 417 52.13 -7.62 17.36
CA ASN A 417 52.81 -6.69 16.48
C ASN A 417 53.73 -5.73 17.25
N ALA A 418 53.25 -5.14 18.36
CA ALA A 418 54.05 -4.23 19.19
C ALA A 418 55.33 -4.90 19.72
N LEU A 419 55.22 -6.12 20.28
CA LEU A 419 56.35 -6.89 20.80
C LEU A 419 57.35 -7.26 19.71
N LYS A 420 56.84 -7.64 18.54
CA LYS A 420 57.64 -8.06 17.40
C LYS A 420 58.47 -6.92 16.78
N PHE A 421 57.96 -5.70 16.78
CA PHE A 421 58.63 -4.54 16.16
C PHE A 421 59.41 -3.66 17.17
N THR A 422 59.45 -4.07 18.43
CA THR A 422 60.22 -3.42 19.50
C THR A 422 61.41 -4.29 19.86
N ARG A 423 62.63 -3.77 19.70
CA ARG A 423 63.87 -4.51 20.07
C ARG A 423 64.32 -4.21 21.50
N GLN A 424 64.21 -2.94 21.89
CA GLN A 424 64.57 -2.42 23.21
C GLN A 424 63.54 -1.35 23.58
N GLY A 425 63.23 -1.23 24.87
CA GLY A 425 62.29 -0.23 25.39
C GLY A 425 61.07 -0.88 26.02
N ARG A 426 59.87 -0.37 25.73
CA ARG A 426 58.64 -0.84 26.36
C ARG A 426 57.45 -0.92 25.41
N VAL A 427 56.54 -1.83 25.75
CA VAL A 427 55.23 -2.01 25.16
C VAL A 427 54.20 -1.94 26.28
N ASP A 428 53.26 -1.01 26.16
CA ASP A 428 52.19 -0.83 27.14
C ASP A 428 50.83 -1.14 26.52
N ILE A 429 49.99 -1.84 27.26
CA ILE A 429 48.55 -1.90 26.99
C ILE A 429 47.80 -1.10 28.04
N ARG A 430 47.05 -0.08 27.61
CA ARG A 430 46.25 0.79 28.47
C ARG A 430 44.77 0.50 28.29
N LEU A 431 44.04 0.43 29.40
CA LEU A 431 42.58 0.32 29.40
C LEU A 431 41.97 1.48 30.15
N ASP A 432 41.13 2.24 29.45
CA ASP A 432 40.33 3.32 30.01
C ASP A 432 38.84 3.12 29.72
N ALA A 433 38.00 3.28 30.74
CA ALA A 433 36.54 3.27 30.59
C ALA A 433 36.02 4.69 30.37
N GLY A 434 35.26 4.89 29.29
CA GLY A 434 34.30 5.99 29.13
C GLY A 434 32.91 5.59 29.66
N GLN A 435 31.90 6.46 29.46
CA GLN A 435 30.53 6.18 29.95
C GLN A 435 29.87 4.98 29.25
N GLU A 436 30.12 4.77 27.95
CA GLU A 436 29.52 3.67 27.15
C GLU A 436 30.53 2.95 26.24
N GLN A 437 31.81 3.31 26.30
CA GLN A 437 32.86 2.77 25.43
C GLN A 437 34.12 2.49 26.24
N VAL A 438 34.83 1.44 25.89
CA VAL A 438 36.15 1.15 26.43
C VAL A 438 37.21 1.46 25.38
N ARG A 439 38.27 2.13 25.82
CA ARG A 439 39.45 2.43 25.02
C ARG A 439 40.56 1.46 25.39
N ILE A 440 40.99 0.68 24.40
CA ILE A 440 42.14 -0.22 24.47
C ILE A 440 43.26 0.42 23.66
N GLU A 441 44.36 0.76 24.31
CA GLU A 441 45.50 1.40 23.67
C GLU A 441 46.73 0.52 23.77
N VAL A 442 47.38 0.23 22.64
CA VAL A 442 48.67 -0.47 22.61
C VAL A 442 49.72 0.51 22.13
N CYS A 443 50.68 0.82 22.99
CA CYS A 443 51.81 1.70 22.71
C CYS A 443 53.10 0.90 22.66
N ASP A 444 53.93 1.15 21.66
CA ASP A 444 55.28 0.59 21.54
C ASP A 444 56.31 1.71 21.33
N THR A 445 57.54 1.49 21.80
CA THR A 445 58.70 2.35 21.53
C THR A 445 59.57 1.81 20.39
N GLY A 446 58.97 1.05 19.46
CA GLY A 446 59.65 0.36 18.38
C GLY A 446 60.00 1.25 17.19
N ILE A 447 60.16 0.63 16.02
CA ILE A 447 60.62 1.31 14.79
C ILE A 447 59.67 2.38 14.25
N GLY A 448 58.40 2.40 14.70
CA GLY A 448 57.36 3.28 14.15
C GLY A 448 57.01 2.99 12.69
N ILE A 449 56.03 3.73 12.16
CA ILE A 449 55.45 3.53 10.82
C ILE A 449 55.45 4.87 10.08
N ALA A 450 56.10 4.89 8.90
CA ALA A 450 56.14 6.07 8.03
C ALA A 450 54.74 6.44 7.50
N ASP A 451 54.48 7.75 7.34
CA ASP A 451 53.16 8.29 6.99
C ASP A 451 52.58 7.70 5.70
N ASP A 452 53.42 7.45 4.70
CA ASP A 452 53.03 6.84 3.42
C ASP A 452 52.62 5.36 3.54
N ALA A 453 53.07 4.67 4.58
CA ALA A 453 52.76 3.29 4.88
C ALA A 453 51.52 3.12 5.79
N GLN A 454 51.14 4.13 6.58
CA GLN A 454 50.06 4.03 7.58
C GLN A 454 48.69 3.68 6.97
N ALA A 455 48.37 4.18 5.77
CA ALA A 455 47.12 3.81 5.09
C ALA A 455 47.17 2.40 4.49
N ARG A 456 48.36 1.92 4.12
CA ARG A 456 48.57 0.64 3.43
C ARG A 456 48.55 -0.56 4.36
N ILE A 457 48.98 -0.41 5.61
CA ILE A 457 49.07 -1.53 6.57
C ILE A 457 47.70 -2.13 6.97
N PHE A 458 46.61 -1.41 6.73
CA PHE A 458 45.24 -1.89 6.97
C PHE A 458 44.63 -2.62 5.76
N GLN A 459 45.34 -2.68 4.63
CA GLN A 459 44.88 -3.42 3.45
C GLN A 459 45.28 -4.91 3.57
N PRO A 460 44.39 -5.85 3.21
CA PRO A 460 44.72 -7.28 3.24
C PRO A 460 45.98 -7.60 2.45
N PHE A 461 46.85 -8.45 3.01
CA PHE A 461 48.11 -8.93 2.40
C PHE A 461 49.15 -7.83 2.11
N ARG A 462 48.98 -6.60 2.62
CA ARG A 462 49.94 -5.50 2.42
C ARG A 462 50.80 -5.30 3.67
N GLN A 463 52.10 -5.08 3.45
CA GLN A 463 53.09 -4.78 4.49
C GLN A 463 53.81 -3.46 4.19
N ALA A 464 54.38 -2.84 5.23
CA ALA A 464 54.96 -1.50 5.16
C ALA A 464 56.19 -1.40 4.22
N GLY A 465 57.00 -2.46 4.06
CA GLY A 465 58.13 -2.48 3.12
C GLY A 465 58.84 -3.83 2.99
N ALA A 466 59.59 -4.04 1.89
CA ALA A 466 60.22 -5.32 1.54
C ALA A 466 61.34 -5.77 2.51
N ASP A 467 62.03 -4.82 3.16
CA ASP A 467 63.11 -5.11 4.13
C ASP A 467 62.56 -5.55 5.50
N ILE A 468 61.37 -5.07 5.88
CA ILE A 468 60.65 -5.49 7.11
C ILE A 468 60.10 -6.91 6.95
N THR A 469 59.64 -7.26 5.74
CA THR A 469 59.14 -8.60 5.40
C THR A 469 60.20 -9.70 5.57
N ARG A 470 61.48 -9.38 5.27
CA ARG A 470 62.60 -10.32 5.39
C ARG A 470 63.09 -10.56 6.83
N GLN A 471 63.00 -9.55 7.71
CA GLN A 471 63.46 -9.68 9.10
C GLN A 471 62.37 -10.12 10.07
N PHE A 472 61.11 -9.76 9.83
CA PHE A 472 60.07 -9.90 10.84
C PHE A 472 58.93 -10.84 10.43
N GLY A 473 58.71 -11.14 9.15
CA GLY A 473 57.79 -12.20 8.65
C GLY A 473 56.33 -12.11 9.11
N GLY A 474 55.34 -12.08 8.23
CA GLY A 474 53.94 -12.00 8.68
C GLY A 474 52.92 -12.17 7.57
N THR A 475 51.67 -12.35 7.94
CA THR A 475 50.56 -12.60 7.01
C THR A 475 50.06 -11.32 6.34
N GLY A 476 50.27 -10.17 6.99
CA GLY A 476 49.69 -8.88 6.56
C GLY A 476 48.16 -8.84 6.72
N LEU A 477 47.54 -9.82 7.39
CA LEU A 477 46.09 -9.89 7.59
C LEU A 477 45.66 -9.35 8.95
N GLY A 478 46.51 -9.47 9.98
CA GLY A 478 46.14 -9.16 11.37
C GLY A 478 45.58 -7.75 11.59
N LEU A 479 46.19 -6.69 11.04
CA LEU A 479 45.71 -5.31 11.20
C LEU A 479 44.45 -5.03 10.38
N ALA A 480 44.35 -5.60 9.18
CA ALA A 480 43.14 -5.51 8.35
C ALA A 480 41.95 -6.16 9.07
N LEU A 481 42.15 -7.37 9.61
CA LEU A 481 41.15 -8.09 10.39
C LEU A 481 40.80 -7.34 11.68
N THR A 482 41.78 -6.81 12.40
CA THR A 482 41.56 -6.03 13.63
C THR A 482 40.69 -4.80 13.37
N ARG A 483 40.93 -4.08 12.26
CA ARG A 483 40.08 -2.95 11.84
C ARG A 483 38.65 -3.40 11.54
N ARG A 484 38.49 -4.48 10.77
CA ARG A 484 37.17 -5.04 10.44
C ARG A 484 36.41 -5.53 11.68
N LEU A 485 37.09 -6.19 12.62
CA LEU A 485 36.50 -6.63 13.88
C LEU A 485 36.03 -5.43 14.71
N CYS A 486 36.82 -4.35 14.79
CA CYS A 486 36.38 -3.11 15.44
C CYS A 486 35.13 -2.54 14.75
N GLU A 487 35.11 -2.47 13.42
CA GLU A 487 33.96 -1.98 12.63
C GLU A 487 32.70 -2.85 12.86
N ALA A 488 32.81 -4.19 12.85
CA ALA A 488 31.70 -5.10 13.15
C ALA A 488 31.16 -4.93 14.58
N MET A 489 32.05 -4.68 15.54
CA MET A 489 31.69 -4.39 16.93
C MET A 489 31.19 -2.96 17.13
N GLN A 490 30.94 -2.19 16.05
CA GLN A 490 30.52 -0.78 16.11
C GLN A 490 31.53 0.15 16.80
N GLY A 491 32.79 -0.25 16.82
CA GLY A 491 33.92 0.50 17.33
C GLY A 491 34.78 1.11 16.23
N GLN A 492 35.93 1.66 16.64
CA GLN A 492 36.91 2.28 15.74
C GLN A 492 38.34 1.92 16.14
N LEU A 493 39.20 1.71 15.13
CA LEU A 493 40.65 1.57 15.31
C LEU A 493 41.35 2.80 14.75
N GLN A 494 42.20 3.43 15.57
CA GLN A 494 43.01 4.59 15.24
C GLN A 494 44.50 4.26 15.38
N LEU A 495 45.34 4.96 14.60
CA LEU A 495 46.79 4.82 14.61
C LEU A 495 47.43 6.19 14.71
N HIS A 496 48.34 6.34 15.66
CA HIS A 496 49.30 7.43 15.73
C HIS A 496 50.70 6.83 15.79
N SER A 497 51.53 7.07 14.79
CA SER A 497 52.88 6.52 14.72
C SER A 497 53.84 7.52 14.11
N VAL A 498 55.08 7.53 14.60
CA VAL A 498 56.16 8.35 14.07
C VAL A 498 57.36 7.44 13.87
N ALA A 499 57.91 7.44 12.64
CA ALA A 499 59.07 6.63 12.31
C ALA A 499 60.23 6.90 13.29
N GLY A 500 60.75 5.83 13.91
CA GLY A 500 61.83 5.86 14.90
C GLY A 500 61.41 6.21 16.33
N SER A 501 60.15 6.55 16.59
CA SER A 501 59.64 6.89 17.94
C SER A 501 58.56 5.94 18.46
N GLY A 502 58.20 4.90 17.68
CA GLY A 502 57.19 3.91 18.05
C GLY A 502 55.79 4.18 17.49
N SER A 503 54.82 3.37 17.93
CA SER A 503 53.43 3.45 17.47
C SER A 503 52.43 3.35 18.61
N ARG A 504 51.26 3.94 18.40
CA ARG A 504 50.10 3.91 19.29
C ARG A 504 48.88 3.48 18.48
N PHE A 505 48.34 2.32 18.81
CA PHE A 505 47.09 1.82 18.26
C PHE A 505 45.99 1.97 19.32
N THR A 506 44.90 2.65 18.96
CA THR A 506 43.78 2.90 19.87
C THR A 506 42.53 2.25 19.30
N ALA A 507 42.06 1.18 19.93
CA ALA A 507 40.78 0.54 19.64
C ALA A 507 39.72 1.04 20.63
N THR A 508 38.66 1.66 20.13
CA THR A 508 37.52 2.12 20.93
C THR A 508 36.34 1.21 20.64
N LEU A 509 35.85 0.48 21.65
CA LEU A 509 34.80 -0.53 21.51
C LEU A 509 33.59 -0.17 22.40
N PRO A 510 32.35 -0.23 21.88
CA PRO A 510 31.15 -0.06 22.68
C PRO A 510 30.89 -1.36 23.47
N LEU A 511 31.48 -1.45 24.66
CA LEU A 511 31.33 -2.56 25.59
C LEU A 511 30.54 -2.05 26.81
N PRO A 512 29.21 -2.26 26.86
CA PRO A 512 28.38 -1.77 27.95
C PRO A 512 28.84 -2.34 29.30
N SER A 513 28.89 -1.48 30.32
CA SER A 513 29.17 -1.88 31.70
C SER A 513 27.99 -2.67 32.27
N LEU A 514 28.22 -3.92 32.67
CA LEU A 514 27.22 -4.76 33.33
C LEU A 514 27.32 -4.66 34.85
N GLN A 515 28.54 -4.59 35.38
CA GLN A 515 28.82 -4.40 36.79
C GLN A 515 29.77 -3.21 36.97
N PRO A 516 29.51 -2.30 37.93
CA PRO A 516 30.37 -1.15 38.17
C PRO A 516 31.77 -1.59 38.60
N ALA A 517 32.70 -0.64 38.69
CA ALA A 517 34.07 -0.93 39.11
C ALA A 517 34.09 -1.69 40.46
N PRO A 518 34.92 -2.75 40.58
CA PRO A 518 34.94 -3.57 41.78
C PRO A 518 35.42 -2.75 42.99
N THR A 519 34.89 -3.06 44.17
CA THR A 519 35.40 -2.47 45.41
C THR A 519 36.82 -2.97 45.65
N LEU A 520 37.78 -2.06 45.59
CA LEU A 520 39.19 -2.39 45.76
C LEU A 520 39.50 -2.75 47.22
N PRO A 521 40.33 -3.79 47.46
CA PRO A 521 40.75 -4.15 48.80
C PRO A 521 41.58 -3.02 49.42
N ARG A 522 41.44 -2.82 50.73
CA ARG A 522 42.25 -1.84 51.48
C ARG A 522 43.37 -2.57 52.20
N LEU A 523 44.60 -2.26 51.82
CA LEU A 523 45.81 -2.71 52.49
C LEU A 523 46.40 -1.56 53.31
N ALA A 524 47.09 -1.86 54.39
CA ALA A 524 47.82 -0.88 55.19
C ALA A 524 49.31 -1.23 55.22
N GLY A 525 50.16 -0.23 54.98
CA GLY A 525 51.61 -0.41 54.88
C GLY A 525 52.26 0.62 53.96
N ARG A 526 53.59 0.59 53.94
CA ARG A 526 54.45 1.47 53.14
C ARG A 526 55.21 0.65 52.12
N VAL A 527 55.04 1.01 50.85
CA VAL A 527 55.71 0.38 49.70
C VAL A 527 56.77 1.33 49.15
N LEU A 528 58.01 0.83 49.07
CA LEU A 528 59.11 1.51 48.39
C LEU A 528 59.40 0.81 47.06
N ALA A 529 59.24 1.52 45.95
CA ALA A 529 59.60 1.03 44.63
C ALA A 529 60.96 1.59 44.19
N ILE A 530 61.81 0.72 43.64
CA ILE A 530 63.10 1.07 43.04
C ILE A 530 63.03 0.66 41.58
N CYS A 531 62.76 1.65 40.72
CA CYS A 531 62.64 1.47 39.29
C CYS A 531 62.90 2.82 38.60
N ALA A 532 63.47 2.80 37.41
CA ALA A 532 63.74 4.03 36.65
C ALA A 532 62.43 4.73 36.24
N ALA A 533 62.45 6.06 36.09
CA ALA A 533 61.24 6.86 35.85
C ALA A 533 60.55 6.59 34.50
N ASP A 534 61.27 6.01 33.54
CA ASP A 534 60.82 5.69 32.19
C ASP A 534 60.22 4.28 32.06
N THR A 535 60.25 3.46 33.12
CA THR A 535 59.69 2.11 33.10
C THR A 535 58.18 2.10 33.23
N GLY A 536 57.54 1.08 32.68
CA GLY A 536 56.11 0.85 32.85
C GLY A 536 55.75 0.52 34.29
N LEU A 537 56.65 -0.15 35.02
CA LEU A 537 56.48 -0.38 36.46
C LEU A 537 56.37 0.93 37.26
N ALA A 538 57.14 1.97 36.92
CA ALA A 538 57.05 3.27 37.57
C ALA A 538 55.70 3.99 37.34
N GLU A 539 55.05 3.74 36.20
CA GLU A 539 53.71 4.26 35.88
C GLU A 539 52.59 3.41 36.52
N LEU A 540 52.77 2.09 36.56
CA LEU A 540 51.79 1.12 37.06
C LEU A 540 51.59 1.20 38.58
N LEU A 541 52.70 1.18 39.34
CA LEU A 541 52.65 1.07 40.81
C LEU A 541 51.90 2.21 41.51
N PRO A 542 52.10 3.50 41.23
CA PRO A 542 51.40 4.56 41.95
C PRO A 542 49.89 4.49 41.77
N ALA A 543 49.41 4.09 40.58
CA ALA A 543 47.98 3.92 40.31
C ALA A 543 47.38 2.75 41.11
N LEU A 544 48.03 1.57 41.09
CA LEU A 544 47.51 0.38 41.77
C LEU A 544 47.69 0.44 43.29
N VAL A 545 48.92 0.70 43.76
CA VAL A 545 49.26 0.75 45.19
C VAL A 545 48.48 1.86 45.90
N GLY A 546 48.36 3.03 45.27
CA GLY A 546 47.55 4.12 45.79
C GLY A 546 46.06 3.78 45.87
N SER A 547 45.54 3.04 44.90
CA SER A 547 44.13 2.62 44.89
C SER A 547 43.77 1.63 46.02
N TRP A 548 44.75 0.87 46.52
CA TRP A 548 44.61 -0.02 47.68
C TRP A 548 44.87 0.66 49.02
N GLY A 549 45.18 1.96 49.05
CA GLY A 549 45.37 2.74 50.29
C GLY A 549 46.75 2.63 50.92
N LEU A 550 47.73 2.06 50.21
CA LEU A 550 49.12 1.95 50.67
C LEU A 550 49.89 3.25 50.43
N ALA A 551 50.81 3.58 51.34
CA ALA A 551 51.72 4.70 51.14
C ALA A 551 52.84 4.31 50.16
N TYR A 552 52.96 5.04 49.06
CA TYR A 552 53.90 4.74 47.99
C TYR A 552 55.02 5.78 47.90
N ARG A 553 56.27 5.30 47.77
CA ARG A 553 57.45 6.12 47.45
C ARG A 553 58.26 5.43 46.35
N ARG A 554 58.75 6.19 45.37
CA ARG A 554 59.63 5.71 44.30
C ARG A 554 61.04 6.31 44.42
N LEU A 555 62.05 5.53 44.08
CA LEU A 555 63.45 5.97 43.90
C LEU A 555 63.96 5.52 42.52
N ASP A 556 64.81 6.34 41.90
CA ASP A 556 65.38 6.04 40.57
C ASP A 556 66.50 4.98 40.64
N SER A 557 67.19 4.89 41.78
CA SER A 557 68.31 3.97 41.97
C SER A 557 68.40 3.47 43.41
N ALA A 558 68.91 2.26 43.56
CA ALA A 558 69.24 1.67 44.86
C ALA A 558 70.30 2.45 45.64
N GLU A 559 71.09 3.31 44.98
CA GLU A 559 72.11 4.15 45.65
C GLU A 559 71.50 5.34 46.42
N GLN A 560 70.26 5.71 46.11
CA GLN A 560 69.52 6.78 46.79
C GLN A 560 68.84 6.28 48.08
N VAL A 561 69.08 5.03 48.44
CA VAL A 561 68.46 4.36 49.56
C VAL A 561 69.23 4.68 50.84
N GLY A 562 68.66 5.56 51.66
CA GLY A 562 69.10 5.84 53.03
C GLY A 562 68.47 4.88 54.05
N GLU A 563 68.00 5.39 55.19
CA GLU A 563 67.13 4.60 56.09
C GLU A 563 65.84 4.19 55.36
N VAL A 564 65.66 2.88 55.18
CA VAL A 564 64.49 2.30 54.50
C VAL A 564 63.35 2.16 55.49
N ASP A 565 62.48 3.16 55.52
CA ASP A 565 61.23 3.13 56.28
C ASP A 565 60.08 2.61 55.40
N ALA A 566 60.17 1.33 55.01
CA ALA A 566 59.20 0.65 54.15
C ALA A 566 58.94 -0.78 54.64
N ASP A 567 57.68 -1.21 54.50
CA ASP A 567 57.23 -2.53 54.92
C ASP A 567 57.40 -3.56 53.80
N VAL A 568 57.41 -3.12 52.53
CA VAL A 568 57.69 -3.95 51.34
C VAL A 568 58.49 -3.15 50.31
N LEU A 569 59.46 -3.81 49.65
CA LEU A 569 60.18 -3.26 48.51
C LEU A 569 59.76 -3.92 47.20
N ILE A 570 59.59 -3.13 46.15
CA ILE A 570 59.35 -3.62 44.78
C ILE A 570 60.47 -3.11 43.87
N SER A 571 61.06 -3.97 43.05
CA SER A 571 62.11 -3.57 42.11
C SER A 571 62.09 -4.40 40.84
N ASP A 572 62.54 -3.82 39.73
CA ASP A 572 62.74 -4.47 38.43
C ASP A 572 64.21 -4.79 38.12
N CYS A 573 65.12 -4.49 39.05
CA CYS A 573 66.57 -4.59 38.85
C CYS A 573 67.20 -5.69 39.74
N PRO A 574 67.46 -6.91 39.21
CA PRO A 574 68.03 -8.00 40.00
C PRO A 574 69.43 -7.71 40.56
N SER A 575 70.24 -6.94 39.83
CA SER A 575 71.62 -6.62 40.22
C SER A 575 71.69 -5.72 41.44
N CYS A 576 70.70 -4.85 41.66
CA CYS A 576 70.68 -3.95 42.81
C CYS A 576 70.17 -4.62 44.10
N MET A 577 69.58 -5.81 44.02
CA MET A 577 68.99 -6.52 45.17
C MET A 577 70.00 -6.85 46.27
N LYS A 578 71.22 -7.27 45.89
CA LYS A 578 72.28 -7.60 46.84
C LYS A 578 72.74 -6.39 47.65
N HIS A 579 72.73 -5.21 47.02
CA HIS A 579 73.06 -3.96 47.69
C HIS A 579 71.96 -3.57 48.67
N LEU A 580 70.70 -3.63 48.24
CA LEU A 580 69.54 -3.25 49.06
C LEU A 580 69.36 -4.14 50.29
N ARG A 581 69.62 -5.44 50.16
CA ARG A 581 69.52 -6.39 51.28
C ARG A 581 70.53 -6.09 52.41
N GLN A 582 71.56 -5.26 52.18
CA GLN A 582 72.47 -4.78 53.23
C GLN A 582 71.85 -3.69 54.12
N TYR A 583 70.81 -3.00 53.64
CA TYR A 583 70.19 -1.85 54.32
C TYR A 583 68.77 -2.15 54.83
N THR A 584 68.10 -3.19 54.34
CA THR A 584 66.73 -3.54 54.77
C THR A 584 66.46 -5.05 54.83
N ALA A 585 65.73 -5.45 55.88
CA ALA A 585 65.22 -6.81 56.07
C ALA A 585 63.78 -6.98 55.55
N ALA A 586 63.15 -5.92 55.03
CA ALA A 586 61.77 -5.98 54.53
C ALA A 586 61.63 -6.95 53.35
N PRO A 587 60.47 -7.61 53.17
CA PRO A 587 60.16 -8.42 52.00
C PRO A 587 60.40 -7.69 50.68
N ILE A 588 61.00 -8.41 49.73
CA ILE A 588 61.26 -7.89 48.38
C ILE A 588 60.37 -8.62 47.37
N ILE A 589 59.67 -7.86 46.54
CA ILE A 589 59.00 -8.34 45.33
C ILE A 589 59.85 -7.93 44.13
N LEU A 590 60.51 -8.91 43.51
CA LEU A 590 61.37 -8.70 42.35
C LEU A 590 60.59 -9.00 41.06
N VAL A 591 60.45 -8.01 40.18
CA VAL A 591 59.74 -8.11 38.91
C VAL A 591 60.73 -8.30 37.78
N THR A 592 60.74 -9.46 37.11
CA THR A 592 61.70 -9.77 36.04
C THR A 592 61.02 -10.18 34.74
N ALA A 593 61.77 -10.18 33.64
CA ALA A 593 61.35 -10.82 32.40
C ALA A 593 61.07 -12.32 32.61
N TYR A 594 60.14 -12.87 31.84
CA TYR A 594 59.89 -14.31 31.84
C TYR A 594 61.18 -15.08 31.52
N GLY A 595 61.50 -16.11 32.30
CA GLY A 595 62.74 -16.90 32.15
C GLY A 595 64.02 -16.23 32.66
N SER A 596 63.94 -15.01 33.22
CA SER A 596 65.09 -14.29 33.81
C SER A 596 65.07 -14.28 35.35
N PHE A 597 64.45 -15.30 35.96
CA PHE A 597 64.43 -15.44 37.42
C PHE A 597 65.83 -15.71 37.97
N LEU A 598 66.06 -15.26 39.21
CA LEU A 598 67.24 -15.59 39.97
C LEU A 598 67.29 -17.09 40.27
N ASP A 599 68.51 -17.66 40.22
CA ASP A 599 68.74 -19.03 40.64
C ASP A 599 68.42 -19.24 42.14
N ASN A 600 68.25 -20.50 42.54
CA ASN A 600 67.88 -20.84 43.92
C ASN A 600 68.87 -20.32 44.97
N ALA A 601 70.16 -20.23 44.66
CA ALA A 601 71.17 -19.76 45.60
C ALA A 601 71.07 -18.25 45.82
N GLN A 602 70.88 -17.49 44.74
CA GLN A 602 70.69 -16.04 44.75
C GLN A 602 69.36 -15.66 45.41
N ALA A 603 68.28 -16.40 45.12
CA ALA A 603 66.97 -16.17 45.72
C ALA A 603 66.99 -16.40 47.24
N THR A 604 67.65 -17.46 47.71
CA THR A 604 67.75 -17.78 49.15
C THR A 604 68.54 -16.72 49.90
N ALA A 605 69.63 -16.20 49.31
CA ALA A 605 70.45 -15.14 49.90
C ALA A 605 69.69 -13.79 50.04
N LEU A 606 68.58 -13.65 49.31
CA LEU A 606 67.73 -12.47 49.30
C LEU A 606 66.41 -12.69 50.03
N ALA A 607 66.19 -13.78 50.76
CA ALA A 607 64.94 -14.01 51.48
C ALA A 607 64.70 -12.96 52.61
N PRO A 608 63.44 -12.55 52.90
CA PRO A 608 62.19 -12.92 52.21
C PRO A 608 62.07 -12.24 50.83
N LEU A 609 61.95 -13.06 49.77
CA LEU A 609 61.92 -12.65 48.37
C LEU A 609 60.78 -13.38 47.65
N GLU A 610 59.97 -12.62 46.92
CA GLU A 610 58.99 -13.13 45.96
C GLU A 610 59.40 -12.66 44.56
N GLN A 611 59.46 -13.59 43.61
CA GLN A 611 59.84 -13.29 42.22
C GLN A 611 58.61 -13.37 41.33
N VAL A 612 58.34 -12.32 40.57
CA VAL A 612 57.15 -12.21 39.71
C VAL A 612 57.59 -11.87 38.28
N ALA A 613 57.01 -12.54 37.29
CA ALA A 613 57.26 -12.21 35.90
C ALA A 613 56.46 -10.98 35.46
N ARG A 614 57.03 -10.16 34.58
CA ARG A 614 56.27 -9.14 33.83
C ARG A 614 55.48 -9.78 32.67
N PRO A 615 54.28 -9.28 32.32
CA PRO A 615 53.59 -8.14 32.91
C PRO A 615 53.06 -8.45 34.31
N LEU A 616 53.26 -7.50 35.23
CA LEU A 616 52.78 -7.61 36.61
C LEU A 616 51.26 -7.41 36.64
N THR A 617 50.50 -8.48 36.89
CA THR A 617 49.03 -8.41 36.95
C THR A 617 48.55 -7.85 38.28
N ARG A 618 47.35 -7.24 38.29
CA ARG A 618 46.71 -6.72 39.51
C ARG A 618 46.56 -7.79 40.58
N GLN A 619 46.14 -9.00 40.20
CA GLN A 619 45.92 -10.10 41.13
C GLN A 619 47.23 -10.63 41.74
N HIS A 620 48.28 -10.81 40.94
CA HIS A 620 49.58 -11.28 41.46
C HIS A 620 50.23 -10.23 42.36
N LEU A 621 50.17 -8.94 41.98
CA LEU A 621 50.71 -7.87 42.83
C LEU A 621 49.94 -7.77 44.16
N LEU A 622 48.60 -7.87 44.13
CA LEU A 622 47.79 -7.86 45.33
C LEU A 622 48.14 -9.03 46.26
N GLN A 623 48.28 -10.24 45.70
CA GLN A 623 48.65 -11.43 46.46
C GLN A 623 50.06 -11.31 47.07
N ALA A 624 51.03 -10.86 46.27
CA ALA A 624 52.41 -10.67 46.72
C ALA A 624 52.49 -9.61 47.84
N LEU A 625 51.77 -8.49 47.70
CA LEU A 625 51.68 -7.47 48.75
C LEU A 625 50.97 -7.99 50.00
N GLY A 626 49.90 -8.77 49.86
CA GLY A 626 49.19 -9.38 50.98
C GLY A 626 50.08 -10.35 51.79
N HIS A 627 50.84 -11.20 51.10
CA HIS A 627 51.83 -12.09 51.73
C HIS A 627 52.94 -11.29 52.42
N ALA A 628 53.48 -10.28 51.75
CA ALA A 628 54.60 -9.48 52.24
C ALA A 628 54.21 -8.62 53.46
N LEU A 629 52.99 -8.07 53.50
CA LEU A 629 52.50 -7.23 54.59
C LEU A 629 51.91 -8.02 55.77
N GLN A 630 51.94 -9.37 55.72
CA GLN A 630 51.41 -10.26 56.78
C GLN A 630 49.96 -9.97 57.20
N GLN A 631 49.15 -9.39 56.31
CA GLN A 631 47.72 -9.24 56.57
C GLN A 631 47.01 -10.53 56.17
N PRO A 632 46.10 -11.08 57.00
CA PRO A 632 45.26 -12.19 56.57
C PRO A 632 44.41 -11.67 55.42
N SER A 633 44.81 -11.99 54.19
CA SER A 633 43.96 -11.83 53.03
C SER A 633 42.71 -12.65 53.30
N GLU A 634 41.59 -12.02 53.63
CA GLU A 634 40.30 -12.68 53.49
C GLU A 634 40.22 -13.13 52.03
N PRO A 635 40.14 -14.44 51.74
CA PRO A 635 39.96 -14.88 50.39
C PRO A 635 38.60 -14.34 49.91
N PRO A 636 38.46 -13.92 48.64
CA PRO A 636 37.13 -13.88 48.04
C PRO A 636 36.53 -15.27 48.25
N ALA A 637 35.31 -15.29 48.79
CA ALA A 637 34.56 -16.52 49.05
C ALA A 637 34.25 -17.22 47.71
N ASP A 638 35.22 -17.97 47.20
CA ASP A 638 35.11 -19.09 46.25
C ASP A 638 36.50 -19.51 45.77
N ALA A 639 37.30 -20.14 46.64
CA ALA A 639 38.38 -21.05 46.26
C ALA A 639 39.06 -21.62 47.52
N GLN A 640 38.45 -22.64 48.15
CA GLN A 640 39.20 -23.57 48.98
C GLN A 640 39.68 -24.73 48.09
N ALA A 641 40.93 -24.66 47.64
CA ALA A 641 41.67 -25.83 47.17
C ALA A 641 42.70 -26.21 48.24
N THR A 642 42.36 -27.22 49.04
CA THR A 642 43.27 -27.87 49.99
C THR A 642 44.35 -28.64 49.19
N PRO A 643 45.63 -28.69 49.62
CA PRO A 643 46.61 -29.56 48.98
C PRO A 643 46.22 -31.02 49.20
N ALA A 644 45.85 -31.74 48.13
CA ALA A 644 45.41 -33.13 48.22
C ALA A 644 46.59 -34.08 48.51
N ALA A 645 46.34 -35.02 49.42
CA ALA A 645 47.17 -36.18 49.71
C ALA A 645 47.32 -37.11 48.48
N PRO A 646 48.35 -37.99 48.41
CA PRO A 646 48.54 -38.88 47.27
C PRO A 646 47.35 -39.83 47.07
N ARG A 647 46.77 -39.78 45.86
CA ARG A 647 45.57 -40.51 45.44
C ARG A 647 45.76 -42.02 45.27
N LYS A 648 44.69 -42.79 45.53
CA LYS A 648 44.56 -44.17 45.05
C LYS A 648 44.37 -44.21 43.53
N PRO A 649 44.85 -45.26 42.83
CA PRO A 649 44.69 -45.39 41.38
C PRO A 649 43.23 -45.67 41.01
N GLY A 650 42.51 -44.66 40.53
CA GLY A 650 41.14 -44.78 40.02
C GLY A 650 41.07 -45.34 38.59
N ARG A 651 39.95 -45.99 38.25
CA ARG A 651 39.69 -46.58 36.93
C ARG A 651 38.70 -45.72 36.14
N VAL A 652 39.15 -45.19 35.01
CA VAL A 652 38.37 -44.30 34.14
C VAL A 652 38.03 -45.03 32.84
N LEU A 653 36.75 -45.01 32.45
CA LEU A 653 36.32 -45.46 31.12
C LEU A 653 36.26 -44.26 30.19
N LEU A 654 37.11 -44.24 29.18
CA LEU A 654 37.10 -43.23 28.12
C LEU A 654 36.35 -43.79 26.90
N VAL A 655 35.24 -43.12 26.56
CA VAL A 655 34.37 -43.47 25.43
C VAL A 655 34.51 -42.38 24.37
N GLU A 656 35.16 -42.72 23.27
CA GLU A 656 35.54 -41.80 22.20
C GLU A 656 35.67 -42.61 20.90
N ASP A 657 35.16 -42.14 19.77
CA ASP A 657 35.21 -42.89 18.51
C ASP A 657 36.50 -42.66 17.70
N ASN A 658 37.18 -41.53 17.93
CA ASN A 658 38.41 -41.18 17.25
C ASN A 658 39.66 -41.73 17.95
N PRO A 659 40.47 -42.60 17.29
CA PRO A 659 41.64 -43.22 17.90
C PRO A 659 42.75 -42.22 18.30
N VAL A 660 42.82 -41.05 17.66
CA VAL A 660 43.79 -39.99 18.01
C VAL A 660 43.40 -39.33 19.33
N ASN A 661 42.11 -39.00 19.50
CA ASN A 661 41.58 -38.40 20.72
C ASN A 661 41.69 -39.38 21.91
N GLN A 662 41.40 -40.67 21.67
CA GLN A 662 41.62 -41.72 22.65
C GLN A 662 43.06 -41.73 23.17
N LEU A 663 44.04 -41.61 22.26
CA LEU A 663 45.46 -41.68 22.60
C LEU A 663 45.92 -40.47 23.41
N VAL A 664 45.47 -39.26 23.05
CA VAL A 664 45.78 -38.02 23.77
C VAL A 664 45.17 -38.04 25.18
N ALA A 665 43.87 -38.30 25.29
CA ALA A 665 43.18 -38.33 26.56
C ALA A 665 43.69 -39.46 27.48
N LYS A 666 43.96 -40.65 26.91
CA LYS A 666 44.61 -41.74 27.63
C LYS A 666 46.01 -41.36 28.12
N GLY A 667 46.81 -40.69 27.29
CA GLY A 667 48.14 -40.19 27.67
C GLY A 667 48.09 -39.20 28.83
N MET A 668 47.14 -38.27 28.81
CA MET A 668 46.91 -37.32 29.90
C MET A 668 46.48 -38.01 31.20
N LEU A 669 45.53 -38.95 31.13
CA LEU A 669 45.02 -39.69 32.28
C LEU A 669 46.06 -40.65 32.88
N SER A 670 46.84 -41.34 32.03
CA SER A 670 47.91 -42.24 32.48
C SER A 670 49.08 -41.50 33.13
N LYS A 671 49.39 -40.25 32.69
CA LYS A 671 50.38 -39.38 33.37
C LYS A 671 49.95 -39.03 34.81
N GLN A 672 48.66 -39.11 35.12
CA GLN A 672 48.11 -38.92 36.48
C GLN A 672 47.97 -40.22 37.29
N GLY A 673 48.51 -41.34 36.79
CA GLY A 673 48.49 -42.64 37.49
C GLY A 673 47.15 -43.38 37.45
N LEU A 674 46.22 -42.98 36.59
CA LEU A 674 44.90 -43.60 36.45
C LEU A 674 44.92 -44.77 35.44
N TYR A 675 44.12 -45.80 35.71
CA TYR A 675 43.88 -46.90 34.77
C TYR A 675 42.77 -46.51 33.79
N VAL A 676 43.04 -46.58 32.48
CA VAL A 676 42.09 -46.12 31.45
C VAL A 676 41.60 -47.30 30.61
N ALA A 677 40.31 -47.62 30.72
CA ALA A 677 39.61 -48.51 29.80
C ALA A 677 39.09 -47.71 28.60
N LEU A 678 39.12 -48.29 27.41
CA LEU A 678 38.68 -47.64 26.16
C LEU A 678 37.42 -48.31 25.61
N ALA A 679 36.49 -47.50 25.10
CA ALA A 679 35.35 -47.92 24.31
C ALA A 679 35.16 -46.99 23.10
N ASN A 680 34.79 -47.54 21.94
CA ASN A 680 34.71 -46.77 20.69
C ASN A 680 33.32 -46.18 20.42
N ASN A 681 32.31 -46.55 21.21
CA ASN A 681 30.93 -46.06 21.11
C ASN A 681 30.14 -46.38 22.39
N GLY A 682 28.91 -45.87 22.49
CA GLY A 682 28.05 -46.07 23.66
C GLY A 682 27.69 -47.53 23.95
N GLU A 683 27.61 -48.41 22.94
CA GLU A 683 27.29 -49.82 23.14
C GLU A 683 28.45 -50.59 23.76
N GLN A 684 29.67 -50.36 23.27
CA GLN A 684 30.89 -50.90 23.88
C GLN A 684 31.09 -50.36 25.30
N ALA A 685 30.71 -49.11 25.57
CA ALA A 685 30.78 -48.56 26.92
C ALA A 685 29.90 -49.35 27.89
N LEU A 686 28.67 -49.68 27.49
CA LEU A 686 27.76 -50.51 28.29
C LEU A 686 28.29 -51.93 28.51
N GLN A 687 28.90 -52.54 27.49
CA GLN A 687 29.55 -53.86 27.63
C GLN A 687 30.71 -53.80 28.64
N ARG A 688 31.57 -52.79 28.56
CA ARG A 688 32.69 -52.61 29.49
C ARG A 688 32.25 -52.37 30.93
N LEU A 689 31.14 -51.66 31.14
CA LEU A 689 30.56 -51.45 32.47
C LEU A 689 29.99 -52.74 33.09
N GLN A 690 29.68 -53.76 32.28
CA GLN A 690 29.28 -55.09 32.76
C GLN A 690 30.48 -55.98 33.12
N GLU A 691 31.61 -55.78 32.43
CA GLU A 691 32.82 -56.61 32.56
C GLU A 691 33.75 -56.12 33.67
N GLU A 692 33.85 -54.81 33.87
CA GLU A 692 34.81 -54.18 34.78
C GLU A 692 34.15 -53.10 35.66
N THR A 693 34.69 -52.91 36.88
CA THR A 693 34.31 -51.79 37.73
C THR A 693 35.03 -50.52 37.29
N VAL A 694 34.26 -49.44 37.16
CA VAL A 694 34.73 -48.12 36.71
C VAL A 694 34.31 -47.07 37.72
N ASP A 695 35.21 -46.13 38.04
CA ASP A 695 34.99 -45.07 39.01
C ASP A 695 34.51 -43.76 38.36
N LEU A 696 34.82 -43.56 37.08
CA LEU A 696 34.45 -42.37 36.29
C LEU A 696 34.34 -42.71 34.81
N VAL A 697 33.35 -42.14 34.11
CA VAL A 697 33.23 -42.24 32.65
C VAL A 697 33.46 -40.88 32.01
N LEU A 698 34.38 -40.81 31.05
CA LEU A 698 34.50 -39.70 30.12
C LEU A 698 33.81 -40.10 28.82
N MET A 699 32.73 -39.41 28.46
CA MET A 699 31.81 -39.84 27.41
C MET A 699 31.73 -38.77 26.32
N ASP A 700 32.21 -39.08 25.11
CA ASP A 700 31.93 -38.25 23.94
C ASP A 700 30.43 -38.19 23.63
N CYS A 701 29.91 -36.99 23.39
CA CYS A 701 28.50 -36.78 23.09
C CYS A 701 28.11 -37.29 21.70
N ASN A 702 29.02 -37.22 20.72
CA ASN A 702 28.72 -37.48 19.32
C ASN A 702 29.56 -38.66 18.79
N MET A 703 28.98 -39.86 18.81
CA MET A 703 29.64 -41.08 18.34
C MET A 703 28.70 -41.93 17.45
N PRO A 704 29.23 -42.72 16.50
CA PRO A 704 28.45 -43.66 15.70
C PRO A 704 27.92 -44.84 16.51
N VAL A 705 26.92 -45.55 15.97
CA VAL A 705 26.21 -46.70 16.58
C VAL A 705 25.33 -46.32 17.77
N MET A 706 25.88 -45.73 18.82
CA MET A 706 25.14 -45.23 19.98
C MET A 706 25.83 -43.98 20.52
N ASP A 707 25.09 -42.87 20.52
CA ASP A 707 25.60 -41.57 20.98
C ASP A 707 25.75 -41.51 22.51
N GLY A 708 26.53 -40.54 22.99
CA GLY A 708 26.83 -40.42 24.42
C GLY A 708 25.61 -40.09 25.28
N TYR A 709 24.61 -39.41 24.71
CA TYR A 709 23.38 -39.06 25.42
C TYR A 709 22.49 -40.29 25.66
N GLU A 710 22.34 -41.14 24.65
CA GLU A 710 21.60 -42.40 24.72
C GLU A 710 22.34 -43.40 25.61
N ALA A 711 23.66 -43.50 25.49
CA ALA A 711 24.48 -44.31 26.39
C ALA A 711 24.29 -43.90 27.86
N THR A 712 24.32 -42.59 28.14
CA THR A 712 24.11 -42.06 29.50
C THR A 712 22.73 -42.40 30.04
N ARG A 713 21.65 -42.24 29.25
CA ARG A 713 20.29 -42.62 29.67
C ARG A 713 20.21 -44.10 30.06
N ARG A 714 20.80 -44.98 29.24
CA ARG A 714 20.84 -46.42 29.53
C ARG A 714 21.68 -46.77 30.75
N ILE A 715 22.77 -46.04 31.01
CA ILE A 715 23.57 -46.20 32.24
C ILE A 715 22.74 -45.79 33.47
N ARG A 716 21.94 -44.72 33.37
CA ARG A 716 21.08 -44.23 34.47
C ARG A 716 19.88 -45.12 34.75
N ASP A 717 19.36 -45.83 33.74
CA ASP A 717 18.28 -46.81 33.90
C ASP A 717 18.73 -48.10 34.63
N ASN A 718 20.03 -48.33 34.76
CA ASN A 718 20.58 -49.46 35.51
C ASN A 718 20.84 -49.07 36.98
N PRO A 719 20.16 -49.70 37.97
CA PRO A 719 20.34 -49.39 39.39
C PRO A 719 21.80 -49.51 39.88
N ALA A 720 22.61 -50.35 39.23
CA ALA A 720 24.01 -50.55 39.62
C ALA A 720 24.94 -49.38 39.25
N TRP A 721 24.58 -48.55 38.26
CA TRP A 721 25.42 -47.45 37.76
C TRP A 721 24.73 -46.08 37.84
N GLN A 722 23.58 -46.02 38.50
CA GLN A 722 22.76 -44.81 38.58
C GLN A 722 23.54 -43.61 39.12
N HIS A 723 24.50 -43.84 40.03
CA HIS A 723 25.35 -42.83 40.65
C HIS A 723 26.76 -42.74 40.07
N LEU A 724 27.09 -43.53 39.03
CA LEU A 724 28.41 -43.48 38.39
C LEU A 724 28.63 -42.09 37.77
N PRO A 725 29.70 -41.36 38.13
CA PRO A 725 29.96 -40.05 37.53
C PRO A 725 30.24 -40.18 36.02
N ILE A 726 29.53 -39.39 35.21
CA ILE A 726 29.70 -39.34 33.76
C ILE A 726 30.00 -37.90 33.36
N ILE A 727 31.19 -37.65 32.82
CA ILE A 727 31.59 -36.33 32.32
C ILE A 727 31.49 -36.34 30.80
N ALA A 728 30.71 -35.42 30.26
CA ALA A 728 30.52 -35.23 28.83
C ALA A 728 31.79 -34.65 28.19
N LEU A 729 32.25 -35.19 27.07
CA LEU A 729 33.24 -34.55 26.20
C LEU A 729 32.49 -33.94 25.01
N THR A 730 32.38 -32.62 24.99
CA THR A 730 31.53 -31.86 24.04
C THR A 730 32.39 -31.14 23.01
N ALA A 731 31.84 -30.87 21.82
CA ALA A 731 32.55 -30.11 20.79
C ALA A 731 32.55 -28.59 21.06
N ASN A 732 31.67 -28.08 21.93
CA ASN A 732 31.58 -26.66 22.25
C ASN A 732 31.10 -26.41 23.70
N ALA A 733 31.49 -25.29 24.32
CA ALA A 733 31.11 -24.94 25.70
C ALA A 733 29.83 -24.10 25.80
N LEU A 734 28.90 -24.25 24.84
CA LEU A 734 27.67 -23.45 24.76
C LEU A 734 26.63 -23.88 25.81
N SER A 735 25.83 -22.92 26.28
CA SER A 735 24.82 -23.13 27.33
C SER A 735 23.78 -24.20 26.97
N GLU A 736 23.39 -24.31 25.70
CA GLU A 736 22.42 -25.31 25.23
C GLU A 736 22.96 -26.75 25.25
N GLU A 737 24.24 -26.96 24.93
CA GLU A 737 24.86 -28.30 24.98
C GLU A 737 25.00 -28.76 26.44
N ARG A 738 25.31 -27.84 27.36
CA ARG A 738 25.33 -28.10 28.80
C ARG A 738 23.98 -28.57 29.33
N GLU A 739 22.88 -27.89 28.96
CA GLU A 739 21.53 -28.28 29.37
C GLU A 739 21.17 -29.67 28.85
N ARG A 740 21.54 -30.00 27.61
CA ARG A 740 21.33 -31.33 27.02
C ARG A 740 22.11 -32.43 27.73
N CYS A 741 23.36 -32.17 28.13
CA CYS A 741 24.17 -33.12 28.89
C CYS A 741 23.56 -33.41 30.27
N LEU A 742 23.15 -32.36 30.99
CA LEU A 742 22.50 -32.50 32.31
C LEU A 742 21.15 -33.20 32.20
N ALA A 743 20.33 -32.88 31.19
CA ALA A 743 19.04 -33.52 30.95
C ALA A 743 19.17 -35.02 30.59
N ALA A 744 20.28 -35.43 29.97
CA ALA A 744 20.57 -36.84 29.71
C ALA A 744 21.06 -37.61 30.96
N GLY A 745 21.35 -36.90 32.06
CA GLY A 745 21.84 -37.47 33.33
C GLY A 745 23.36 -37.46 33.50
N MET A 746 24.10 -36.71 32.69
CA MET A 746 25.55 -36.54 32.86
C MET A 746 25.84 -35.67 34.09
N SER A 747 26.95 -35.94 34.76
CA SER A 747 27.35 -35.33 36.03
C SER A 747 28.08 -34.00 35.84
N ASP A 748 28.88 -33.89 34.77
CA ASP A 748 29.60 -32.66 34.38
C ASP A 748 29.94 -32.68 32.89
N TYR A 749 30.64 -31.66 32.39
CA TYR A 749 31.04 -31.55 30.99
C TYR A 749 32.43 -30.92 30.82
N LEU A 750 33.07 -31.21 29.70
CA LEU A 750 34.39 -30.72 29.31
C LEU A 750 34.39 -30.48 27.79
N ALA A 751 34.84 -29.30 27.35
CA ALA A 751 34.84 -28.92 25.93
C ALA A 751 36.14 -29.36 25.24
N LYS A 752 36.03 -29.90 24.03
CA LYS A 752 37.17 -30.32 23.19
C LYS A 752 37.65 -29.14 22.33
N PRO A 753 38.97 -28.91 22.18
CA PRO A 753 40.07 -29.61 22.84
C PRO A 753 40.26 -29.12 24.28
N PHE A 754 40.33 -30.05 25.23
CA PHE A 754 40.54 -29.74 26.65
C PHE A 754 42.02 -29.77 27.04
N ARG A 755 42.38 -28.93 28.02
CA ARG A 755 43.73 -28.87 28.58
C ARG A 755 43.88 -29.79 29.78
N GLY A 756 45.12 -30.21 30.06
CA GLY A 756 45.41 -31.11 31.18
C GLY A 756 44.95 -30.56 32.54
N GLU A 757 45.01 -29.25 32.74
CA GLU A 757 44.57 -28.58 33.98
C GLU A 757 43.05 -28.63 34.18
N GLU A 758 42.26 -28.45 33.12
CA GLU A 758 40.79 -28.52 33.16
C GLU A 758 40.32 -29.95 33.44
N LEU A 759 40.97 -30.92 32.80
CA LEU A 759 40.75 -32.34 33.06
C LEU A 759 41.12 -32.68 34.51
N LEU A 760 42.25 -32.19 35.02
CA LEU A 760 42.68 -32.38 36.42
C LEU A 760 41.65 -31.86 37.43
N GLY A 761 41.14 -30.64 37.25
CA GLY A 761 40.13 -30.08 38.16
C GLY A 761 38.84 -30.90 38.22
N LEU A 762 38.41 -31.48 37.09
CA LEU A 762 37.26 -32.37 37.05
C LEU A 762 37.55 -33.74 37.67
N LEU A 763 38.74 -34.28 37.44
CA LEU A 763 39.18 -35.51 38.11
C LEU A 763 39.22 -35.30 39.63
N ASP A 764 39.77 -34.18 40.11
CA ASP A 764 39.78 -33.74 41.52
C ASP A 764 38.39 -33.72 42.16
N LYS A 765 37.39 -33.27 41.39
CA LYS A 765 36.01 -33.15 41.85
C LYS A 765 35.24 -34.47 41.89
N TRP A 766 35.46 -35.37 40.91
CA TRP A 766 34.56 -36.51 40.67
C TRP A 766 35.17 -37.89 40.95
N LEU A 767 36.50 -38.02 41.04
CA LEU A 767 37.13 -39.26 41.51
C LEU A 767 37.15 -39.31 43.04
N PRO A 768 36.68 -40.41 43.67
CA PRO A 768 36.75 -40.58 45.12
C PRO A 768 38.22 -40.55 45.60
N ALA A 769 38.45 -39.93 46.77
CA ALA A 769 39.77 -39.73 47.37
C ALA A 769 40.47 -41.04 47.81
#